data_AF-A0A4V0HWN5-F1
#
_entry.id   AF-A0A4V0HWN5-F1
#
_cell.length_a   1.000
_cell.length_b   1.000
_cell.length_c   1.000
_cell.angle_alpha   90.00
_cell.angle_beta   90.00
_cell.angle_gamma   90.00
#
_symmetry.space_group_name_H-M   'P 1'
#
loop_
_entity.id
_entity.type
_entity.pdbx_description
1 polymer ?
#
loop_
_entity_poly.entity_id
_entity_poly.type
_entity_poly.pdbx_seq_one_letter_code
_entity_poly.pdbx_strand_id
1 'polypeptide(L)'
;MTRAARVTPGSLLCLLLTGLASPAADAPAKKVLTFADEAAFRSSSVPVMSPDGTHIAYAVWPVEGDGESIVRHVPGGKEYRFPRGPGGATVDPKFAPDGKLALLPLTPTKAATEKARAAKAKPEDLPQPALAVVDLATGTVTDRFPQSGAFAVGGEGAGFVVYRKPAKSEPGTDDAKVAPPNPLPPTPKGKLSAPSTPTTPTFGSDLHIRDLATKSDRAIADVSEFSLTRDGKSLVYAVNSKKDESNGVFVLDPAAKSGAEAIKLAPGRYSGLTWNEKKTKLAFLFDDSGAANMRLAPPPRPVGPDAGTVGPTLLPPPRYRAFVWDRHAKPARSAVRDLPLGAAGGFAALVPAVLAAHPATVVPAEEVLGPDAPGMRPGWSLAGGTLAFSTDASKLFVQTAPKREALPPAGPPKPDDFQLDLWHWKDERLQPMQKLQAAADRAKTFLAVVDLDGKVFRQLSDEDVTVDRPQRDSDWALGSDNRAYRKFTGYGLPLSDYTAVNVKTGERKPLLKGFGGYGTPAPILSPAGTHVVAFDGKDWFAVAVADGKRVNLTGKLKANFTDDEDDHPGPPPPAGPAQWSSDGRFLLVSDGNDLWKLAADGSTAENLTQIGSGQHLRFSVVQVKVQDATEEPRGVDLSKSVLLRAENRDTRDTGFYRLDPGAAPKLLMMGARQFGVPVRAKHGDTLLLTAQTFAAYPDYYATTPGFVEFKRVTDVNSRAKEFNWGTAELVRYTSTDGAKLAGVLIKPENFDPSKKYPMVVYIYERLSDQLHTFRAPVVARGQVINPTFYASNGYLVLMPDIAYKVGAPGQSALKCVLPAVQAVADKGFVDEKAIGIDGQSWGGYQIAYMVTQTDRFRAACAGAPVANMVSAYDGIRWGSGLTRQHQYEHTQSRIGATLWDAPMRFIENSPVFMADRVKTPLLMIHNDQDDAVPWYQGIEYYLALRRLGKECYLLNYNGEPHNLVKRAAARQPQIDSTE
;
A
#
# COMPACT_ATOMS: atom_id res chain seq x y z
N MET A 1 -28.21 -54.42 46.77
CA MET A 1 -29.38 -54.02 47.59
C MET A 1 -29.95 -52.73 47.00
N THR A 2 -31.00 -52.83 46.17
CA THR A 2 -32.34 -52.22 46.39
C THR A 2 -32.28 -50.71 46.65
N ARG A 3 -32.87 -49.81 45.84
CA ARG A 3 -34.27 -49.78 45.41
C ARG A 3 -34.49 -48.73 44.30
N ALA A 4 -35.49 -48.99 43.47
CA ALA A 4 -36.06 -48.13 42.42
C ALA A 4 -37.19 -47.22 42.94
N ALA A 5 -37.50 -46.15 42.19
CA ALA A 5 -38.84 -45.56 42.00
C ALA A 5 -38.80 -44.61 40.78
N ARG A 6 -39.25 -45.02 39.58
CA ARG A 6 -40.61 -44.89 39.01
C ARG A 6 -41.23 -43.49 39.13
N VAL A 7 -41.41 -42.86 37.96
CA VAL A 7 -42.19 -41.64 37.68
C VAL A 7 -43.36 -42.03 36.78
N THR A 8 -44.57 -41.57 37.11
CA THR A 8 -45.76 -41.25 36.26
C THR A 8 -46.99 -41.04 37.16
N PRO A 9 -48.10 -40.41 36.71
CA PRO A 9 -48.28 -39.10 36.07
C PRO A 9 -49.40 -38.27 36.76
N GLY A 10 -49.55 -36.97 36.46
CA GLY A 10 -50.59 -36.13 37.06
C GLY A 10 -50.95 -34.86 36.26
N SER A 11 -51.95 -35.03 35.40
CA SER A 11 -52.96 -34.10 34.84
C SER A 11 -52.81 -32.57 34.89
N LEU A 12 -52.90 -32.02 33.66
CA LEU A 12 -53.60 -30.80 33.20
C LEU A 12 -54.39 -29.98 34.23
N LEU A 13 -54.09 -28.66 34.28
CA LEU A 13 -55.12 -27.63 34.37
C LEU A 13 -54.71 -26.40 33.52
N CYS A 14 -55.51 -26.14 32.49
CA CYS A 14 -55.42 -24.97 31.62
C CYS A 14 -55.82 -23.70 32.37
N LEU A 15 -55.00 -22.65 32.26
CA LEU A 15 -55.39 -21.27 32.55
C LEU A 15 -55.23 -20.46 31.26
N LEU A 16 -56.36 -20.18 30.63
CA LEU A 16 -56.54 -19.25 29.51
C LEU A 16 -56.27 -17.83 30.01
N LEU A 17 -55.17 -17.24 29.54
CA LEU A 17 -54.99 -15.78 29.48
C LEU A 17 -54.94 -15.39 28.01
N THR A 18 -56.07 -14.90 27.52
CA THR A 18 -56.22 -14.25 26.22
C THR A 18 -55.44 -12.94 26.22
N GLY A 19 -54.18 -12.99 25.82
CA GLY A 19 -53.40 -11.84 25.38
C GLY A 19 -53.59 -11.65 23.89
N LEU A 20 -54.24 -10.56 23.49
CA LEU A 20 -54.35 -10.10 22.10
C LEU A 20 -52.95 -10.04 21.49
N ALA A 21 -52.64 -10.98 20.60
CA ALA A 21 -51.50 -10.85 19.70
C ALA A 21 -51.79 -9.66 18.79
N SER A 22 -51.11 -8.54 19.01
CA SER A 22 -50.93 -7.55 17.95
C SER A 22 -50.32 -8.28 16.75
N PRO A 23 -50.84 -8.10 15.52
CA PRO A 23 -50.16 -8.63 14.35
C PRO A 23 -48.76 -8.07 14.37
N ALA A 24 -47.75 -8.94 14.36
CA ALA A 24 -46.40 -8.54 14.03
C ALA A 24 -46.52 -7.85 12.68
N ALA A 25 -46.34 -6.52 12.65
CA ALA A 25 -46.26 -5.80 11.41
C ALA A 25 -45.12 -6.44 10.62
N ASP A 26 -45.43 -7.06 9.47
CA ASP A 26 -44.42 -7.61 8.56
C ASP A 26 -43.40 -6.50 8.30
N ALA A 27 -42.16 -6.74 8.71
CA ALA A 27 -41.07 -5.84 8.35
C ALA A 27 -41.04 -5.76 6.82
N PRO A 28 -40.95 -4.55 6.23
CA PRO A 28 -40.99 -4.41 4.79
C PRO A 28 -39.88 -5.25 4.15
N ALA A 29 -40.23 -6.00 3.09
CA ALA A 29 -39.28 -6.82 2.36
C ALA A 29 -38.09 -5.97 1.90
N LYS A 30 -36.87 -6.41 2.23
CA LYS A 30 -35.64 -5.71 1.84
C LYS A 30 -35.45 -5.75 0.33
N LYS A 31 -34.83 -4.70 -0.21
CA LYS A 31 -34.60 -4.54 -1.66
C LYS A 31 -33.54 -5.54 -2.17
N VAL A 32 -33.76 -6.13 -3.33
CA VAL A 32 -32.74 -6.90 -4.06
C VAL A 32 -31.76 -5.93 -4.73
N LEU A 33 -30.46 -6.19 -4.59
CA LEU A 33 -29.41 -5.36 -5.20
C LEU A 33 -29.44 -5.42 -6.72
N THR A 34 -29.33 -4.25 -7.35
CA THR A 34 -29.15 -4.08 -8.79
C THR A 34 -27.86 -3.31 -9.08
N PHE A 35 -27.33 -3.38 -10.31
CA PHE A 35 -26.14 -2.59 -10.68
C PHE A 35 -26.34 -1.08 -10.57
N ALA A 36 -27.60 -0.59 -10.67
CA ALA A 36 -27.93 0.81 -10.46
C ALA A 36 -27.70 1.24 -8.99
N ASP A 37 -27.78 0.30 -8.05
CA ASP A 37 -27.59 0.58 -6.62
C ASP A 37 -26.12 0.81 -6.24
N GLU A 38 -25.16 0.45 -7.10
CA GLU A 38 -23.73 0.70 -6.87
C GLU A 38 -23.47 2.18 -6.53
N ALA A 39 -24.15 3.11 -7.22
CA ALA A 39 -23.99 4.54 -7.02
C ALA A 39 -24.39 5.00 -5.60
N ALA A 40 -25.20 4.21 -4.87
CA ALA A 40 -25.61 4.50 -3.51
C ALA A 40 -24.53 4.19 -2.47
N PHE A 41 -23.54 3.36 -2.80
CA PHE A 41 -22.47 2.99 -1.88
C PHE A 41 -21.37 4.05 -1.83
N ARG A 42 -20.83 4.22 -0.64
CA ARG A 42 -19.84 5.25 -0.33
C ARG A 42 -18.53 4.62 0.14
N SER A 43 -17.44 5.32 -0.12
CA SER A 43 -16.13 5.07 0.47
C SER A 43 -15.77 6.20 1.43
N SER A 44 -14.89 5.94 2.38
CA SER A 44 -14.36 6.96 3.28
C SER A 44 -12.84 7.00 3.30
N SER A 45 -12.28 8.16 3.62
CA SER A 45 -10.88 8.25 4.05
C SER A 45 -10.71 7.58 5.42
N VAL A 46 -9.47 7.27 5.78
CA VAL A 46 -9.13 6.93 7.17
C VAL A 46 -9.42 8.16 8.05
N PRO A 47 -10.18 8.02 9.16
CA PRO A 47 -10.39 9.13 10.08
C PRO A 47 -9.13 9.53 10.82
N VAL A 48 -8.97 10.84 10.99
CA VAL A 48 -7.94 11.47 11.83
C VAL A 48 -8.58 11.86 13.15
N MET A 49 -7.91 11.61 14.28
CA MET A 49 -8.35 12.04 15.60
C MET A 49 -7.84 13.43 15.96
N SER A 50 -8.63 14.18 16.74
CA SER A 50 -8.12 15.33 17.49
C SER A 50 -7.05 14.87 18.51
N PRO A 51 -6.14 15.77 18.95
CA PRO A 51 -5.05 15.38 19.85
C PRO A 51 -5.52 14.70 21.14
N ASP A 52 -6.65 15.12 21.70
CA ASP A 52 -7.29 14.55 22.89
C ASP A 52 -8.17 13.31 22.60
N GLY A 53 -8.41 12.99 21.32
CA GLY A 53 -9.24 11.86 20.91
C GLY A 53 -10.75 12.07 21.09
N THR A 54 -11.21 13.31 21.32
CA THR A 54 -12.64 13.61 21.49
C THR A 54 -13.38 13.83 20.18
N HIS A 55 -12.68 14.12 19.09
CA HIS A 55 -13.24 14.34 17.76
C HIS A 55 -12.52 13.52 16.70
N ILE A 56 -13.23 13.21 15.61
CA ILE A 56 -12.66 12.65 14.40
C ILE A 56 -13.04 13.50 13.19
N ALA A 57 -12.15 13.54 12.20
CA ALA A 57 -12.41 14.15 10.90
C ALA A 57 -12.09 13.15 9.78
N TYR A 58 -12.99 13.04 8.80
CA TYR A 58 -12.83 12.14 7.66
C TYR A 58 -13.65 12.64 6.47
N ALA A 59 -13.33 12.15 5.27
CA ALA A 59 -14.13 12.40 4.09
C ALA A 59 -14.90 11.15 3.68
N VAL A 60 -16.08 11.33 3.11
CA VAL A 60 -16.93 10.28 2.54
C VAL A 60 -17.32 10.71 1.13
N TRP A 61 -17.29 9.80 0.17
CA TRP A 61 -17.73 10.08 -1.19
C TRP A 61 -18.47 8.89 -1.81
N PRO A 62 -19.48 9.14 -2.66
CA PRO A 62 -20.13 8.10 -3.45
C PRO A 62 -19.18 7.58 -4.55
N VAL A 63 -19.58 6.50 -5.22
CA VAL A 63 -18.85 6.01 -6.39
C VAL A 63 -18.81 7.06 -7.51
N GLU A 64 -19.89 7.82 -7.69
CA GLU A 64 -19.96 8.97 -8.59
C GLU A 64 -20.59 10.18 -7.92
N GLY A 65 -19.97 11.34 -8.12
CA GLY A 65 -20.51 12.62 -7.66
C GLY A 65 -19.74 13.22 -6.51
N ASP A 66 -20.33 14.26 -5.93
CA ASP A 66 -19.77 15.04 -4.84
C ASP A 66 -19.77 14.26 -3.52
N GLY A 67 -18.76 14.51 -2.69
CA GLY A 67 -18.63 13.92 -1.36
C GLY A 67 -18.88 14.92 -0.23
N GLU A 68 -18.57 14.50 0.98
CA GLU A 68 -18.68 15.30 2.20
C GLU A 68 -17.42 15.12 3.06
N SER A 69 -16.94 16.20 3.67
CA SER A 69 -16.05 16.12 4.82
C SER A 69 -16.89 16.15 6.09
N ILE A 70 -16.60 15.27 7.03
CA ILE A 70 -17.36 15.07 8.26
C ILE A 70 -16.43 15.29 9.45
N VAL A 71 -16.90 16.06 10.42
CA VAL A 71 -16.29 16.16 11.75
C VAL A 71 -17.30 15.65 12.76
N ARG A 72 -16.89 14.70 13.61
CA ARG A 72 -17.76 14.06 14.59
C ARG A 72 -17.16 14.13 15.99
N HIS A 73 -17.97 14.54 16.95
CA HIS A 73 -17.67 14.41 18.37
C HIS A 73 -17.87 12.95 18.81
N VAL A 74 -16.80 12.30 19.29
CA VAL A 74 -16.77 10.87 19.63
C VAL A 74 -17.69 10.56 20.83
N PRO A 75 -17.58 11.23 22.01
CA PRO A 75 -18.48 10.97 23.15
C PRO A 75 -19.94 11.36 22.92
N GLY A 76 -20.22 12.46 22.23
CA GLY A 76 -21.59 12.98 22.06
C GLY A 76 -22.28 12.60 20.75
N GLY A 77 -21.55 12.10 19.75
CA GLY A 77 -22.09 11.69 18.46
C GLY A 77 -22.54 12.83 17.53
N LYS A 78 -22.41 14.09 17.95
CA LYS A 78 -22.72 15.28 17.13
C LYS A 78 -21.82 15.32 15.90
N GLU A 79 -22.40 15.57 14.73
CA GLU A 79 -21.69 15.64 13.45
C GLU A 79 -21.89 17.00 12.77
N TYR A 80 -20.85 17.44 12.08
CA TYR A 80 -20.87 18.57 11.16
C TYR A 80 -20.40 18.09 9.79
N ARG A 81 -21.15 18.43 8.74
CA ARG A 81 -20.94 17.93 7.37
C ARG A 81 -20.70 19.10 6.42
N PHE A 82 -19.70 18.95 5.57
CA PHE A 82 -19.25 20.00 4.65
C PHE A 82 -19.19 19.43 3.23
N PRO A 83 -19.97 19.96 2.27
CA PRO A 83 -19.94 19.51 0.89
C PRO A 83 -18.56 19.69 0.25
N ARG A 84 -18.14 18.71 -0.56
CA ARG A 84 -16.90 18.74 -1.34
C ARG A 84 -17.10 18.06 -2.70
N GLY A 85 -16.23 18.39 -3.64
CA GLY A 85 -16.20 17.79 -4.98
C GLY A 85 -15.94 16.29 -5.03
N PRO A 86 -16.02 15.72 -6.25
CA PRO A 86 -15.75 14.30 -6.47
C PRO A 86 -14.28 13.98 -6.23
N GLY A 87 -14.00 12.73 -5.88
CA GLY A 87 -12.65 12.20 -5.66
C GLY A 87 -12.26 12.10 -4.19
N GLY A 88 -11.37 11.14 -3.90
CA GLY A 88 -10.88 10.87 -2.55
C GLY A 88 -10.16 12.06 -1.92
N ALA A 89 -9.86 11.98 -0.62
CA ALA A 89 -9.03 12.97 0.05
C ALA A 89 -7.67 13.06 -0.65
N THR A 90 -7.37 14.19 -1.31
CA THR A 90 -6.05 14.48 -1.86
C THR A 90 -5.05 14.82 -0.76
N VAL A 91 -5.57 15.23 0.41
CA VAL A 91 -4.86 15.50 1.65
C VAL A 91 -5.79 15.17 2.81
N ASP A 92 -5.23 14.59 3.88
CA ASP A 92 -6.00 14.29 5.08
C ASP A 92 -6.38 15.55 5.87
N PRO A 93 -7.55 15.57 6.53
CA PRO A 93 -7.89 16.63 7.46
C PRO A 93 -6.90 16.66 8.63
N LYS A 94 -6.77 17.83 9.29
CA LYS A 94 -5.93 18.00 10.48
C LYS A 94 -6.68 18.75 11.58
N PHE A 95 -6.21 18.64 12.80
CA PHE A 95 -6.70 19.42 13.93
C PHE A 95 -5.68 20.48 14.34
N ALA A 96 -6.18 21.58 14.90
CA ALA A 96 -5.35 22.55 15.59
C ALA A 96 -4.69 21.93 16.84
N PRO A 97 -3.55 22.47 17.31
CA PRO A 97 -2.81 21.90 18.44
C PRO A 97 -3.62 21.80 19.73
N ASP A 98 -4.51 22.76 20.01
CA ASP A 98 -5.42 22.73 21.15
C ASP A 98 -6.64 21.82 20.97
N GLY A 99 -6.81 21.22 19.80
CA GLY A 99 -7.94 20.36 19.47
C GLY A 99 -9.29 21.07 19.36
N LYS A 100 -9.35 22.42 19.28
CA LYS A 100 -10.61 23.18 19.20
C LYS A 100 -11.06 23.49 17.77
N LEU A 101 -10.15 23.40 16.80
CA LEU A 101 -10.41 23.64 15.39
C LEU A 101 -10.06 22.41 14.53
N ALA A 102 -10.85 22.16 13.50
CA ALA A 102 -10.52 21.21 12.43
C ALA A 102 -10.25 21.96 11.11
N LEU A 103 -9.23 21.51 10.38
CA LEU A 103 -8.86 22.00 9.06
C LEU A 103 -9.23 20.93 8.03
N LEU A 104 -10.20 21.25 7.19
CA LEU A 104 -10.82 20.33 6.24
C LEU A 104 -10.48 20.74 4.81
N PRO A 105 -9.74 19.92 4.06
CA PRO A 105 -9.57 20.11 2.62
C PRO A 105 -10.90 19.90 1.91
N LEU A 106 -11.33 20.90 1.14
CA LEU A 106 -12.57 20.89 0.36
C LEU A 106 -12.24 21.11 -1.11
N THR A 107 -12.57 20.13 -1.93
CA THR A 107 -12.56 20.28 -3.39
C THR A 107 -13.86 20.96 -3.85
N PRO A 108 -13.84 21.70 -4.98
CA PRO A 108 -15.06 22.30 -5.53
C PRO A 108 -16.08 21.25 -5.97
N THR A 109 -17.35 21.46 -5.65
CA THR A 109 -18.46 20.60 -6.09
C THR A 109 -18.70 20.69 -7.59
N LYS A 110 -19.21 19.62 -8.21
CA LYS A 110 -19.61 19.64 -9.62
C LYS A 110 -20.57 20.79 -9.91
N ALA A 111 -21.58 20.97 -9.05
CA ALA A 111 -22.55 22.07 -9.19
C ALA A 111 -21.88 23.46 -9.17
N ALA A 112 -20.86 23.67 -8.32
CA ALA A 112 -20.11 24.93 -8.30
C ALA A 112 -19.31 25.12 -9.59
N THR A 113 -18.63 24.07 -10.06
CA THR A 113 -17.84 24.11 -11.29
C THR A 113 -18.71 24.33 -12.52
N GLU A 114 -19.84 23.63 -12.63
CA GLU A 114 -20.80 23.78 -13.74
C GLU A 114 -21.43 25.16 -13.76
N LYS A 115 -21.85 25.69 -12.60
CA LYS A 115 -22.37 27.05 -12.49
C LYS A 115 -21.34 28.10 -12.97
N ALA A 116 -20.07 27.94 -12.61
CA ALA A 116 -19.01 28.84 -13.06
C ALA A 116 -18.75 28.73 -14.57
N ARG A 117 -18.73 27.50 -15.11
CA ARG A 117 -18.61 27.26 -16.56
C ARG A 117 -19.80 27.83 -17.34
N ALA A 118 -21.02 27.66 -16.84
CA ALA A 118 -22.23 28.22 -17.45
C ALA A 118 -22.21 29.76 -17.44
N ALA A 119 -21.64 30.37 -16.40
CA ALA A 119 -21.39 31.80 -16.32
C ALA A 119 -20.21 32.29 -17.21
N LYS A 120 -19.59 31.40 -18.00
CA LYS A 120 -18.39 31.69 -18.81
C LYS A 120 -17.25 32.32 -18.00
N ALA A 121 -17.13 31.91 -16.73
CA ALA A 121 -16.04 32.36 -15.86
C ALA A 121 -14.69 32.03 -16.51
N LYS A 122 -13.71 32.93 -16.39
CA LYS A 122 -12.35 32.68 -16.86
C LYS A 122 -11.72 31.52 -16.07
N PRO A 123 -10.70 30.83 -16.60
CA PRO A 123 -10.01 29.75 -15.88
C PRO A 123 -9.56 30.15 -14.47
N GLU A 124 -9.07 31.38 -14.29
CA GLU A 124 -8.70 31.94 -12.99
C GLU A 124 -9.87 32.14 -12.01
N ASP A 125 -11.09 32.29 -12.52
CA ASP A 125 -12.33 32.53 -11.75
C ASP A 125 -13.11 31.24 -11.46
N LEU A 126 -12.62 30.08 -11.96
CA LEU A 126 -13.23 28.80 -11.64
C LEU A 126 -13.08 28.49 -10.14
N PRO A 127 -14.08 27.84 -9.50
CA PRO A 127 -13.98 27.40 -8.12
C PRO A 127 -12.69 26.61 -7.87
N GLN A 128 -11.92 27.04 -6.88
CA GLN A 128 -10.64 26.44 -6.52
C GLN A 128 -10.78 25.58 -5.25
N PRO A 129 -9.92 24.54 -5.08
CA PRO A 129 -9.83 23.84 -3.81
C PRO A 129 -9.51 24.81 -2.67
N ALA A 130 -10.10 24.55 -1.51
CA ALA A 130 -10.02 25.41 -0.35
C ALA A 130 -9.79 24.60 0.92
N LEU A 131 -9.19 25.23 1.92
CA LEU A 131 -9.13 24.71 3.28
C LEU A 131 -10.16 25.46 4.12
N ALA A 132 -11.07 24.71 4.75
CA ALA A 132 -12.04 25.26 5.69
C ALA A 132 -11.56 25.02 7.13
N VAL A 133 -11.62 26.07 7.95
CA VAL A 133 -11.36 26.00 9.40
C VAL A 133 -12.70 25.96 10.12
N VAL A 134 -12.91 24.91 10.89
CA VAL A 134 -14.18 24.62 11.57
C VAL A 134 -13.96 24.69 13.07
N ASP A 135 -14.76 25.51 13.75
CA ASP A 135 -14.83 25.51 15.20
C ASP A 135 -15.61 24.29 15.71
N LEU A 136 -15.01 23.47 16.57
CA LEU A 136 -15.61 22.20 16.99
C LEU A 136 -16.78 22.36 17.97
N ALA A 137 -16.81 23.44 18.75
CA ALA A 137 -17.88 23.71 19.70
C ALA A 137 -19.19 24.06 18.98
N THR A 138 -19.10 24.90 17.95
CA THR A 138 -20.24 25.43 17.19
C THR A 138 -20.53 24.64 15.91
N GLY A 139 -19.51 24.05 15.30
CA GLY A 139 -19.57 23.44 13.97
C GLY A 139 -19.49 24.42 12.81
N THR A 140 -19.23 25.70 13.10
CA THR A 140 -19.25 26.75 12.08
C THR A 140 -17.91 26.89 11.39
N VAL A 141 -17.94 27.19 10.09
CA VAL A 141 -16.73 27.55 9.34
C VAL A 141 -16.33 28.96 9.77
N THR A 142 -15.28 29.08 10.57
CA THR A 142 -14.78 30.38 11.04
C THR A 142 -13.87 31.04 10.02
N ASP A 143 -13.31 30.25 9.11
CA ASP A 143 -12.39 30.72 8.07
C ASP A 143 -12.36 29.80 6.85
N ARG A 144 -12.08 30.36 5.67
CA ARG A 144 -11.94 29.60 4.42
C ARG A 144 -10.99 30.32 3.48
N PHE A 145 -10.02 29.59 2.94
CA PHE A 145 -9.05 30.16 2.01
C PHE A 145 -8.61 29.15 0.93
N PRO A 146 -8.21 29.62 -0.27
CA PRO A 146 -7.74 28.75 -1.35
C PRO A 146 -6.50 27.97 -0.95
N GLN A 147 -6.43 26.69 -1.32
CA GLN A 147 -5.33 25.81 -0.91
C GLN A 147 -5.00 24.79 -2.00
N SER A 148 -3.70 24.59 -2.27
CA SER A 148 -3.18 23.56 -3.17
C SER A 148 -2.08 22.72 -2.50
N GLY A 149 -2.03 21.42 -2.82
CA GLY A 149 -1.00 20.51 -2.32
C GLY A 149 -1.09 20.20 -0.83
N ALA A 150 0.03 19.95 -0.15
CA ALA A 150 0.07 19.66 1.28
C ALA A 150 -0.03 20.93 2.15
N PHE A 151 -0.50 20.77 3.38
CA PHE A 151 -0.49 21.82 4.41
C PHE A 151 0.00 21.27 5.76
N ALA A 152 0.50 22.16 6.62
CA ALA A 152 0.95 21.85 7.98
C ALA A 152 0.25 22.74 8.99
N VAL A 153 0.07 22.22 10.21
CA VAL A 153 -0.53 22.93 11.33
C VAL A 153 0.46 22.84 12.49
N GLY A 154 0.63 23.93 13.24
CA GLY A 154 1.52 23.97 14.40
C GLY A 154 1.30 25.19 15.28
N GLY A 155 2.17 25.39 16.27
CA GLY A 155 2.06 26.45 17.27
C GLY A 155 1.38 25.98 18.57
N GLU A 156 1.03 26.95 19.42
CA GLU A 156 0.31 26.74 20.68
C GLU A 156 -1.11 27.30 20.60
N GLY A 157 -2.01 26.82 21.47
CA GLY A 157 -3.43 27.20 21.41
C GLY A 157 -4.05 26.81 20.06
N ALA A 158 -4.76 27.75 19.44
CA ALA A 158 -5.31 27.56 18.09
C ALA A 158 -4.21 27.37 17.03
N GLY A 159 -3.01 27.91 17.26
CA GLY A 159 -1.87 27.78 16.38
C GLY A 159 -2.01 28.52 15.05
N PHE A 160 -1.28 28.05 14.05
CA PHE A 160 -1.26 28.58 12.69
C PHE A 160 -1.28 27.43 11.68
N VAL A 161 -1.62 27.76 10.44
CA VAL A 161 -1.57 26.86 9.29
C VAL A 161 -0.63 27.40 8.24
N VAL A 162 0.20 26.50 7.71
CA VAL A 162 1.11 26.77 6.59
C VAL A 162 0.62 26.00 5.38
N TYR A 163 0.33 26.71 4.29
CA TYR A 163 -0.26 26.14 3.09
C TYR A 163 0.16 26.90 1.83
N ARG A 164 0.08 26.24 0.67
CA ARG A 164 0.32 26.90 -0.62
C ARG A 164 -1.00 27.26 -1.29
N LYS A 165 -1.04 28.38 -2.02
CA LYS A 165 -2.17 28.69 -2.91
C LYS A 165 -1.97 28.05 -4.29
N PRO A 166 -3.05 27.79 -5.05
CA PRO A 166 -2.94 27.44 -6.46
C PRO A 166 -2.13 28.51 -7.20
N ALA A 167 -1.20 28.10 -8.06
CA ALA A 167 -0.43 29.04 -8.89
C ALA A 167 -1.39 29.85 -9.78
N LYS A 168 -1.16 31.16 -9.93
CA LYS A 168 -1.87 31.97 -10.92
C LYS A 168 -1.45 31.48 -12.31
N SER A 169 -2.41 31.02 -13.12
CA SER A 169 -2.15 30.69 -14.51
C SER A 169 -1.67 31.95 -15.24
N GLU A 170 -0.46 31.94 -15.81
CA GLU A 170 -0.01 33.01 -16.71
C GLU A 170 -0.85 32.96 -18.00
N PRO A 171 -1.33 34.10 -18.52
CA PRO A 171 -2.14 34.12 -19.73
C PRO A 171 -1.25 33.91 -20.97
N GLY A 172 -1.40 32.75 -21.62
CA GLY A 172 -0.94 32.50 -22.98
C GLY A 172 -0.12 31.22 -23.18
N THR A 173 -0.75 30.14 -23.62
CA THR A 173 -0.54 29.48 -24.93
C THR A 173 -1.37 28.19 -25.01
N ASP A 174 -2.23 28.15 -26.03
CA ASP A 174 -3.01 27.05 -26.60
C ASP A 174 -3.85 26.12 -25.70
N ASP A 175 -5.16 26.16 -25.97
CA ASP A 175 -6.22 25.31 -25.48
C ASP A 175 -5.93 23.81 -25.61
N ALA A 176 -5.34 23.21 -24.56
CA ALA A 176 -5.48 21.80 -24.29
C ALA A 176 -6.71 21.58 -23.40
N LYS A 177 -7.79 21.05 -23.99
CA LYS A 177 -8.99 20.60 -23.27
C LYS A 177 -8.60 19.74 -22.07
N VAL A 178 -8.73 20.31 -20.88
CA VAL A 178 -8.58 19.61 -19.59
C VAL A 178 -9.69 18.56 -19.51
N ALA A 179 -9.33 17.30 -19.67
CA ALA A 179 -10.19 16.17 -19.35
C ALA A 179 -10.50 16.16 -17.83
N PRO A 180 -11.72 15.77 -17.41
CA PRO A 180 -12.11 15.76 -16.01
C PRO A 180 -11.23 14.81 -15.16
N PRO A 181 -11.19 15.00 -13.82
CA PRO A 181 -10.35 14.19 -12.93
C PRO A 181 -10.76 12.72 -13.00
N ASN A 182 -9.81 11.88 -13.40
CA ASN A 182 -10.00 10.44 -13.53
C ASN A 182 -10.04 9.79 -12.13
N PRO A 183 -11.07 9.02 -11.75
CA PRO A 183 -11.05 8.19 -10.56
C PRO A 183 -10.28 6.88 -10.85
N LEU A 184 -9.06 6.77 -10.33
CA LEU A 184 -8.20 5.56 -10.21
C LEU A 184 -7.85 4.82 -11.54
N PRO A 185 -6.64 4.23 -11.68
CA PRO A 185 -6.03 4.02 -12.99
C PRO A 185 -6.64 2.84 -13.77
N PRO A 186 -6.88 3.00 -15.08
CA PRO A 186 -6.95 1.91 -16.04
C PRO A 186 -5.81 1.94 -17.10
N THR A 187 -5.19 0.76 -17.29
CA THR A 187 -4.38 0.22 -18.42
C THR A 187 -3.09 0.88 -18.96
N PRO A 188 -2.04 0.06 -19.22
CA PRO A 188 -0.81 0.47 -19.91
C PRO A 188 -0.97 0.36 -21.44
N LYS A 189 -1.60 1.37 -22.05
CA LYS A 189 -1.15 1.87 -23.38
C LYS A 189 -0.74 3.35 -23.32
N GLY A 190 -0.46 3.85 -22.12
CA GLY A 190 0.28 5.07 -21.91
C GLY A 190 1.76 4.74 -21.81
N LYS A 191 2.61 5.57 -22.42
CA LYS A 191 4.02 5.69 -22.02
C LYS A 191 4.08 5.55 -20.49
N LEU A 192 4.78 4.53 -19.99
CA LEU A 192 5.14 4.47 -18.58
C LEU A 192 5.70 5.84 -18.25
N SER A 193 5.03 6.54 -17.34
CA SER A 193 5.59 7.74 -16.75
C SER A 193 6.91 7.31 -16.13
N ALA A 194 8.01 7.60 -16.84
CA ALA A 194 9.26 7.95 -16.18
C ALA A 194 8.90 8.91 -15.02
N PRO A 195 9.67 8.96 -13.91
CA PRO A 195 9.52 10.05 -12.96
C PRO A 195 9.39 11.32 -13.79
N SER A 196 8.26 12.02 -13.64
CA SER A 196 7.98 13.18 -14.46
C SER A 196 9.10 14.17 -14.16
N THR A 197 10.15 14.18 -14.99
CA THR A 197 11.05 15.31 -15.07
C THR A 197 10.13 16.45 -15.47
N PRO A 198 9.96 17.47 -14.62
CA PRO A 198 9.10 18.59 -14.97
C PRO A 198 9.68 19.20 -16.25
N THR A 199 8.98 19.02 -17.37
CA THR A 199 9.36 19.62 -18.67
C THR A 199 9.01 21.10 -18.72
N THR A 200 8.43 21.63 -17.65
CA THR A 200 8.22 23.05 -17.40
C THR A 200 9.03 23.44 -16.16
N PRO A 201 9.78 24.54 -16.18
CA PRO A 201 10.40 25.10 -14.97
C PRO A 201 9.37 25.23 -13.85
N THR A 202 9.45 24.38 -12.83
CA THR A 202 8.61 24.50 -11.63
C THR A 202 9.23 25.53 -10.72
N PHE A 203 8.93 26.79 -10.96
CA PHE A 203 9.11 27.84 -9.95
C PHE A 203 8.18 27.57 -8.77
N GLY A 204 8.55 28.05 -7.59
CA GLY A 204 7.70 27.93 -6.41
C GLY A 204 6.38 28.69 -6.55
N SER A 205 5.47 28.45 -5.61
CA SER A 205 4.20 29.16 -5.49
C SER A 205 4.14 29.90 -4.15
N ASP A 206 3.22 30.85 -4.01
CA ASP A 206 3.03 31.56 -2.74
C ASP A 206 2.72 30.60 -1.58
N LEU A 207 3.58 30.62 -0.55
CA LEU A 207 3.36 29.98 0.74
C LEU A 207 2.70 30.98 1.68
N HIS A 208 1.64 30.57 2.32
CA HIS A 208 0.88 31.36 3.26
C HIS A 208 1.03 30.80 4.67
N ILE A 209 1.25 31.70 5.62
CA ILE A 209 1.24 31.42 7.06
C ILE A 209 0.06 32.18 7.63
N ARG A 210 -0.95 31.44 8.07
CA ARG A 210 -2.18 32.04 8.58
C ARG A 210 -2.36 31.68 10.05
N ASP A 211 -2.45 32.71 10.88
CA ASP A 211 -2.74 32.57 12.30
C ASP A 211 -4.24 32.28 12.47
N LEU A 212 -4.56 31.18 13.17
CA LEU A 212 -5.93 30.68 13.24
C LEU A 212 -6.81 31.47 14.23
N ALA A 213 -6.22 32.24 15.13
CA ALA A 213 -6.95 33.06 16.11
C ALA A 213 -7.24 34.47 15.57
N THR A 214 -6.22 35.14 15.03
CA THR A 214 -6.28 36.53 14.54
C THR A 214 -6.69 36.63 13.07
N LYS A 215 -6.64 35.52 12.32
CA LYS A 215 -6.88 35.44 10.87
C LYS A 215 -5.89 36.26 10.03
N SER A 216 -4.79 36.71 10.63
CA SER A 216 -3.71 37.37 9.91
C SER A 216 -3.03 36.37 8.97
N ASP A 217 -2.65 36.83 7.78
CA ASP A 217 -2.05 36.00 6.72
C ASP A 217 -0.77 36.67 6.22
N ARG A 218 0.32 35.92 6.23
CA ARG A 218 1.63 36.32 5.74
C ARG A 218 1.99 35.47 4.53
N ALA A 219 2.12 36.10 3.37
CA ALA A 219 2.50 35.46 2.12
C ALA A 219 4.03 35.50 1.91
N ILE A 220 4.57 34.43 1.34
CA ILE A 220 5.97 34.30 0.95
C ILE A 220 5.99 33.77 -0.49
N ALA A 221 6.50 34.57 -1.41
CA ALA A 221 6.50 34.25 -2.84
C ALA A 221 7.48 33.13 -3.20
N ASP A 222 7.22 32.48 -4.33
CA ASP A 222 8.14 31.57 -5.02
C ASP A 222 8.66 30.39 -4.16
N VAL A 223 7.86 29.90 -3.22
CA VAL A 223 8.22 28.76 -2.37
C VAL A 223 7.93 27.44 -3.05
N SER A 224 8.97 26.64 -3.21
CA SER A 224 8.90 25.32 -3.84
C SER A 224 8.69 24.18 -2.84
N GLU A 225 9.26 24.30 -1.64
CA GLU A 225 9.22 23.31 -0.57
C GLU A 225 9.18 24.01 0.79
N PHE A 226 8.51 23.42 1.77
CA PHE A 226 8.48 23.94 3.13
C PHE A 226 8.38 22.79 4.15
N SER A 227 8.83 23.06 5.36
CA SER A 227 8.78 22.13 6.47
C SER A 227 8.69 22.85 7.80
N LEU A 228 7.83 22.36 8.69
CA LEU A 228 7.60 22.93 10.00
C LEU A 228 8.18 22.05 11.10
N THR A 229 8.84 22.64 12.10
CA THR A 229 9.36 21.92 13.27
C THR A 229 8.23 21.38 14.16
N ARG A 230 8.54 20.37 14.99
CA ARG A 230 7.55 19.69 15.85
C ARG A 230 6.90 20.64 16.86
N ASP A 231 7.69 21.58 17.36
CA ASP A 231 7.28 22.65 18.28
C ASP A 231 6.57 23.83 17.59
N GLY A 232 6.49 23.83 16.25
CA GLY A 232 5.92 24.93 15.47
C GLY A 232 6.74 26.23 15.49
N LYS A 233 7.93 26.25 16.11
CA LYS A 233 8.74 27.47 16.30
C LYS A 233 9.63 27.82 15.12
N SER A 234 9.78 26.93 14.15
CA SER A 234 10.58 27.20 12.95
C SER A 234 9.91 26.62 11.72
N LEU A 235 9.58 27.51 10.78
CA LEU A 235 9.23 27.17 9.42
C LEU A 235 10.46 27.37 8.55
N VAL A 236 10.89 26.30 7.91
CA VAL A 236 11.96 26.35 6.91
C VAL A 236 11.36 26.15 5.53
N TYR A 237 11.79 26.93 4.56
CA TYR A 237 11.28 26.87 3.20
C TYR A 237 12.35 27.19 2.16
N ALA A 238 12.19 26.63 0.97
CA ALA A 238 13.07 26.80 -0.17
C ALA A 238 12.39 27.67 -1.25
N VAL A 239 13.01 28.81 -1.56
CA VAL A 239 12.61 29.72 -2.64
C VAL A 239 13.33 29.33 -3.93
N ASN A 240 12.55 29.07 -4.98
CA ASN A 240 13.04 28.81 -6.33
C ASN A 240 12.23 29.70 -7.30
N SER A 241 12.75 30.90 -7.57
CA SER A 241 12.14 31.96 -8.38
C SER A 241 12.78 32.06 -9.78
N LYS A 242 12.12 32.81 -10.68
CA LYS A 242 12.69 33.27 -11.97
C LYS A 242 13.85 34.24 -11.75
N LYS A 243 13.90 34.92 -10.59
CA LYS A 243 15.00 35.80 -10.19
C LYS A 243 15.99 35.01 -9.35
N ASP A 244 16.99 34.41 -10.00
CA ASP A 244 17.93 33.48 -9.36
C ASP A 244 18.60 34.06 -8.10
N GLU A 245 18.82 35.38 -8.03
CA GLU A 245 19.44 36.04 -6.88
C GLU A 245 18.60 35.97 -5.59
N SER A 246 17.30 35.73 -5.72
CA SER A 246 16.37 35.55 -4.59
C SER A 246 16.30 34.11 -4.08
N ASN A 247 16.91 33.15 -4.79
CA ASN A 247 16.80 31.75 -4.44
C ASN A 247 17.63 31.42 -3.20
N GLY A 248 17.03 30.67 -2.29
CA GLY A 248 17.64 30.35 -1.02
C GLY A 248 16.79 29.44 -0.16
N VAL A 249 17.37 28.98 0.93
CA VAL A 249 16.65 28.37 2.05
C VAL A 249 16.60 29.37 3.18
N PHE A 250 15.41 29.55 3.73
CA PHE A 250 15.12 30.54 4.74
C PHE A 250 14.44 29.89 5.93
N VAL A 251 14.68 30.44 7.12
CA VAL A 251 13.98 30.10 8.34
C VAL A 251 13.26 31.32 8.88
N LEU A 252 12.08 31.10 9.44
CA LEU A 252 11.39 32.10 10.26
C LEU A 252 10.66 31.41 11.41
N ASP A 253 10.37 32.17 12.46
CA ASP A 253 9.38 31.80 13.46
C ASP A 253 7.98 32.22 12.94
N PRO A 254 7.06 31.27 12.70
CA PRO A 254 5.72 31.58 12.20
C PRO A 254 4.91 32.50 13.11
N ALA A 255 5.16 32.48 14.42
CA ALA A 255 4.46 33.31 15.40
C ALA A 255 5.11 34.68 15.60
N ALA A 256 6.38 34.85 15.21
CA ALA A 256 7.08 36.12 15.33
C ALA A 256 6.79 37.05 14.15
N LYS A 257 6.73 38.36 14.44
CA LYS A 257 6.66 39.41 13.39
C LYS A 257 8.02 39.66 12.72
N SER A 258 9.08 38.95 13.11
CA SER A 258 10.41 39.10 12.53
C SER A 258 10.44 38.63 11.07
N GLY A 259 11.34 39.26 10.30
CA GLY A 259 11.65 38.86 8.93
C GLY A 259 12.21 37.45 8.87
N ALA A 260 12.15 36.83 7.69
CA ALA A 260 12.81 35.55 7.48
C ALA A 260 14.34 35.74 7.40
N GLU A 261 15.07 34.82 7.99
CA GLU A 261 16.54 34.80 7.95
C GLU A 261 17.00 33.76 6.94
N ALA A 262 17.92 34.15 6.05
CA ALA A 262 18.49 33.22 5.08
C ALA A 262 19.49 32.29 5.78
N ILE A 263 19.25 30.99 5.74
CA ILE A 263 20.25 29.99 6.17
C ILE A 263 21.23 29.69 5.02
N LYS A 264 20.78 29.83 3.77
CA LYS A 264 21.63 29.79 2.58
C LYS A 264 20.99 30.61 1.46
N LEU A 265 21.75 31.55 0.90
CA LEU A 265 21.36 32.39 -0.24
C LEU A 265 22.43 32.27 -1.33
N ALA A 266 22.03 31.90 -2.54
CA ALA A 266 22.87 31.86 -3.74
C ALA A 266 22.02 31.52 -4.97
N PRO A 267 22.37 32.07 -6.16
CA PRO A 267 21.79 31.68 -7.44
C PRO A 267 21.85 30.17 -7.66
N GLY A 268 20.70 29.56 -7.94
CA GLY A 268 20.57 28.12 -8.15
C GLY A 268 19.27 27.57 -7.60
N ARG A 269 19.17 26.24 -7.53
CA ARG A 269 17.95 25.54 -7.10
C ARG A 269 18.15 24.80 -5.78
N TYR A 270 17.16 24.90 -4.89
CA TYR A 270 17.15 24.23 -3.59
C TYR A 270 16.06 23.15 -3.55
N SER A 271 16.35 21.99 -2.93
CA SER A 271 15.38 20.89 -2.79
C SER A 271 15.73 19.92 -1.67
N GLY A 272 14.78 19.07 -1.28
CA GLY A 272 15.01 17.95 -0.38
C GLY A 272 15.14 18.35 1.09
N LEU A 273 14.33 19.31 1.56
CA LEU A 273 14.33 19.77 2.95
C LEU A 273 14.03 18.62 3.90
N THR A 274 15.08 18.10 4.54
CA THR A 274 15.02 16.88 5.35
C THR A 274 15.47 17.19 6.77
N TRP A 275 14.61 16.92 7.76
CA TRP A 275 14.99 17.04 9.16
C TRP A 275 15.55 15.72 9.71
N ASN A 276 16.46 15.81 10.68
CA ASN A 276 16.68 14.68 11.58
C ASN A 276 15.43 14.44 12.45
N GLU A 277 15.38 13.29 13.13
CA GLU A 277 14.22 12.86 13.91
C GLU A 277 13.79 13.89 14.97
N LYS A 278 14.76 14.47 15.68
CA LYS A 278 14.52 15.51 16.70
C LYS A 278 14.24 16.89 16.11
N LYS A 279 14.30 17.06 14.78
CA LYS A 279 14.21 18.34 14.05
C LYS A 279 15.12 19.43 14.60
N THR A 280 16.35 19.08 14.94
CA THR A 280 17.42 19.98 15.37
C THR A 280 18.38 20.33 14.23
N LYS A 281 18.59 19.40 13.29
CA LYS A 281 19.39 19.59 12.09
C LYS A 281 18.53 19.39 10.84
N LEU A 282 18.74 20.24 9.84
CA LEU A 282 18.09 20.17 8.54
C LEU A 282 19.16 19.97 7.46
N ALA A 283 18.95 19.01 6.56
CA ALA A 283 19.74 18.85 5.36
C ALA A 283 18.94 19.24 4.12
N PHE A 284 19.62 19.73 3.09
CA PHE A 284 19.04 20.05 1.79
C PHE A 284 20.08 20.01 0.68
N LEU A 285 19.59 19.91 -0.55
CA LEU A 285 20.38 19.94 -1.77
C LEU A 285 20.37 21.34 -2.38
N PHE A 286 21.50 21.74 -2.97
CA PHE A 286 21.68 22.94 -3.76
C PHE A 286 22.30 22.59 -5.12
N ASP A 287 21.74 23.11 -6.21
CA ASP A 287 22.21 22.92 -7.58
C ASP A 287 22.57 24.28 -8.21
N ASP A 288 23.86 24.46 -8.53
CA ASP A 288 24.43 25.71 -9.05
C ASP A 288 24.49 25.78 -10.59
N SER A 289 23.88 24.83 -11.31
CA SER A 289 23.90 24.77 -12.78
C SER A 289 23.13 25.90 -13.51
N GLY A 290 22.46 26.80 -12.78
CA GLY A 290 21.81 28.04 -13.26
C GLY A 290 20.48 27.83 -13.99
N ALA A 291 19.61 28.86 -14.05
CA ALA A 291 18.35 28.84 -14.81
C ALA A 291 18.52 28.83 -16.35
N ALA A 292 19.75 28.87 -16.87
CA ALA A 292 20.07 29.09 -18.28
C ALA A 292 19.64 27.96 -19.25
N ASN A 293 19.20 26.78 -18.75
CA ASN A 293 18.80 25.65 -19.59
C ASN A 293 17.29 25.51 -19.82
N MET A 294 16.49 26.56 -19.57
CA MET A 294 15.03 26.44 -19.45
C MET A 294 14.19 26.79 -20.70
N ARG A 295 14.79 27.12 -21.85
CA ARG A 295 14.04 27.21 -23.12
C ARG A 295 14.04 25.86 -23.85
N LEU A 296 13.14 24.96 -23.44
CA LEU A 296 12.78 23.79 -24.23
C LEU A 296 11.78 24.21 -25.33
N ALA A 297 12.03 23.80 -26.57
CA ALA A 297 11.06 23.90 -27.66
C ALA A 297 9.84 23.00 -27.36
N PRO A 298 8.62 23.39 -27.78
CA PRO A 298 7.43 22.59 -27.53
C PRO A 298 7.55 21.20 -28.19
N PRO A 299 7.02 20.13 -27.57
CA PRO A 299 7.05 18.80 -28.17
C PRO A 299 6.25 18.80 -29.48
N PRO A 300 6.71 18.12 -30.55
CA PRO A 300 5.84 17.84 -31.68
C PRO A 300 4.65 16.99 -31.21
N ARG A 301 3.45 17.37 -31.68
CA ARG A 301 2.20 16.66 -31.37
C ARG A 301 2.28 15.20 -31.85
N PRO A 302 1.89 14.20 -31.03
CA PRO A 302 1.83 12.81 -31.48
C PRO A 302 0.59 12.59 -32.36
N VAL A 303 0.82 12.27 -33.62
CA VAL A 303 -0.09 11.46 -34.45
C VAL A 303 0.39 10.01 -34.26
N GLY A 304 -0.51 9.06 -33.97
CA GLY A 304 -0.14 7.63 -33.92
C GLY A 304 0.24 7.10 -35.32
N PRO A 305 0.52 5.81 -35.51
CA PRO A 305 0.91 4.75 -34.58
C PRO A 305 2.32 4.24 -34.96
N ASP A 306 3.39 4.96 -34.60
CA ASP A 306 4.78 4.50 -34.77
C ASP A 306 5.51 4.66 -33.43
N ALA A 307 5.50 3.62 -32.61
CA ALA A 307 6.21 3.59 -31.34
C ALA A 307 7.70 3.27 -31.56
N GLY A 308 8.39 4.17 -32.27
CA GLY A 308 9.84 4.26 -32.22
C GLY A 308 10.27 4.95 -30.93
N THR A 309 11.17 4.30 -30.19
CA THR A 309 11.85 4.80 -28.98
C THR A 309 12.34 6.26 -29.10
N VAL A 310 11.56 7.20 -28.58
CA VAL A 310 12.06 8.54 -28.25
C VAL A 310 12.72 8.46 -26.88
N GLY A 311 14.05 8.34 -26.85
CA GLY A 311 14.83 8.50 -25.63
C GLY A 311 14.66 9.93 -25.08
N PRO A 312 14.65 10.14 -23.75
CA PRO A 312 14.65 11.48 -23.21
C PRO A 312 15.96 12.17 -23.58
N THR A 313 15.91 13.32 -24.24
CA THR A 313 17.03 14.26 -24.27
C THR A 313 17.31 14.65 -22.82
N LEU A 314 18.33 14.03 -22.21
CA LEU A 314 18.69 14.31 -20.82
C LEU A 314 19.33 15.69 -20.78
N LEU A 315 18.80 16.58 -19.92
CA LEU A 315 19.48 17.82 -19.54
C LEU A 315 20.89 17.49 -19.00
N PRO A 316 21.87 18.42 -19.08
CA PRO A 316 23.15 18.21 -18.42
C PRO A 316 22.90 17.87 -16.94
N PRO A 317 23.65 16.92 -16.36
CA PRO A 317 23.36 16.41 -15.04
C PRO A 317 23.49 17.53 -14.00
N PRO A 318 22.52 17.66 -13.08
CA PRO A 318 22.54 18.68 -12.03
C PRO A 318 23.80 18.56 -11.17
N ARG A 319 24.38 19.69 -10.76
CA ARG A 319 25.59 19.74 -9.92
C ARG A 319 25.20 19.90 -8.45
N TYR A 320 24.58 18.86 -7.90
CA TYR A 320 24.12 18.90 -6.53
C TYR A 320 25.27 19.02 -5.51
N ARG A 321 25.02 19.82 -4.48
CA ARG A 321 25.77 19.97 -3.23
C ARG A 321 24.83 19.71 -2.07
N ALA A 322 25.32 19.13 -0.98
CA ALA A 322 24.54 18.92 0.23
C ALA A 322 24.95 19.90 1.34
N PHE A 323 23.96 20.51 1.97
CA PHE A 323 24.12 21.44 3.09
C PHE A 323 23.42 20.90 4.33
N VAL A 324 23.96 21.21 5.50
CA VAL A 324 23.33 20.96 6.80
C VAL A 324 23.27 22.24 7.61
N TRP A 325 22.11 22.51 8.20
CA TRP A 325 21.87 23.61 9.10
C TRP A 325 21.51 23.09 10.49
N ASP A 326 22.19 23.59 11.53
CA ASP A 326 21.89 23.31 12.93
C ASP A 326 21.16 24.51 13.54
N ARG A 327 19.89 24.29 13.93
CA ARG A 327 19.03 25.35 14.45
C ARG A 327 19.45 25.87 15.83
N HIS A 328 20.33 25.16 16.53
CA HIS A 328 20.79 25.49 17.88
C HIS A 328 22.22 26.03 17.90
N ALA A 329 22.88 26.12 16.75
CA ALA A 329 24.20 26.74 16.65
C ALA A 329 24.14 28.23 17.06
N LYS A 330 25.08 28.66 17.90
CA LYS A 330 25.19 30.05 18.36
C LYS A 330 26.21 30.80 17.49
N PRO A 331 25.92 32.03 17.04
CA PRO A 331 26.91 32.87 16.37
C PRO A 331 28.14 33.07 17.28
N ALA A 332 29.34 32.97 16.72
CA ALA A 332 30.55 33.33 17.45
C ALA A 332 30.47 34.81 17.83
N ARG A 333 30.65 35.15 19.12
CA ARG A 333 30.80 36.55 19.56
C ARG A 333 32.07 37.11 18.93
N SER A 334 31.96 37.90 17.85
CA SER A 334 33.14 38.64 17.36
C SER A 334 33.50 39.72 18.38
N ALA A 335 34.72 39.66 18.91
CA ALA A 335 35.32 40.76 19.64
C ALA A 335 35.49 41.94 18.67
N VAL A 336 34.61 42.94 18.78
CA VAL A 336 34.73 44.19 18.02
C VAL A 336 35.87 44.98 18.68
N ARG A 337 37.03 45.04 18.01
CA ARG A 337 38.08 46.01 18.29
C ARG A 337 37.79 47.25 17.45
N ASP A 338 37.77 48.40 18.12
CA ASP A 338 37.62 49.76 17.57
C ASP A 338 38.52 50.02 16.35
N LEU A 339 37.99 50.74 15.35
CA LEU A 339 38.73 51.67 14.47
C LEU A 339 37.73 52.63 13.77
N PRO A 340 38.17 53.84 13.37
CA PRO A 340 37.37 55.06 13.45
C PRO A 340 36.73 55.48 12.12
N LEU A 341 35.63 56.24 12.23
CA LEU A 341 34.91 56.86 11.12
C LEU A 341 35.71 57.98 10.44
N GLY A 342 35.75 57.95 9.11
CA GLY A 342 36.16 59.05 8.23
C GLY A 342 35.33 59.01 6.94
N ALA A 343 34.88 60.19 6.49
CA ALA A 343 33.71 60.43 5.64
C ALA A 343 33.96 60.50 4.12
N ALA A 344 32.85 60.33 3.35
CA ALA A 344 32.49 60.80 1.98
C ALA A 344 31.71 59.67 1.26
N GLY A 345 30.56 59.80 0.60
CA GLY A 345 29.80 60.91 0.02
C GLY A 345 29.35 60.46 -1.40
N GLY A 346 28.04 60.33 -1.67
CA GLY A 346 27.51 60.16 -3.04
C GLY A 346 26.36 59.15 -3.23
N PHE A 347 25.18 59.65 -3.63
CA PHE A 347 23.97 58.88 -3.95
C PHE A 347 24.09 58.11 -5.28
N ALA A 348 24.46 56.83 -5.22
CA ALA A 348 24.21 55.80 -6.27
C ALA A 348 24.55 54.39 -5.77
N ALA A 349 23.88 53.89 -4.72
CA ALA A 349 23.87 52.46 -4.34
C ALA A 349 22.88 52.26 -3.20
N LEU A 350 21.70 51.69 -3.46
CA LEU A 350 20.69 51.40 -2.44
C LEU A 350 20.08 50.00 -2.64
N VAL A 351 20.94 48.97 -2.73
CA VAL A 351 20.57 47.56 -2.46
C VAL A 351 21.77 46.72 -1.91
N PRO A 352 22.75 47.29 -1.18
CA PRO A 352 23.33 46.48 -0.10
C PRO A 352 23.73 47.27 1.16
N ALA A 353 22.83 48.10 1.72
CA ALA A 353 23.11 48.85 2.96
C ALA A 353 21.93 48.95 3.94
N VAL A 354 21.14 47.87 4.08
CA VAL A 354 20.22 47.67 5.23
C VAL A 354 20.45 46.32 5.93
N LEU A 355 21.54 45.60 5.59
CA LEU A 355 21.93 44.34 6.25
C LEU A 355 23.09 44.48 7.25
N ALA A 356 23.50 45.69 7.61
CA ALA A 356 24.70 45.93 8.43
C ALA A 356 24.45 46.51 9.83
N ALA A 357 23.23 46.42 10.39
CA ALA A 357 22.94 46.92 11.75
C ALA A 357 22.19 45.94 12.67
N HIS A 358 21.99 44.69 12.23
CA HIS A 358 21.51 43.62 13.11
C HIS A 358 22.54 42.48 13.09
N PRO A 359 23.09 42.06 14.24
CA PRO A 359 23.94 40.88 14.28
C PRO A 359 23.13 39.70 13.74
N ALA A 360 23.68 38.95 12.79
CA ALA A 360 23.04 37.74 12.28
C ALA A 360 22.71 36.82 13.47
N THR A 361 21.42 36.63 13.74
CA THR A 361 20.94 35.81 14.85
C THR A 361 20.98 34.32 14.53
N VAL A 362 20.99 33.96 13.24
CA VAL A 362 21.08 32.58 12.74
C VAL A 362 22.45 32.28 12.12
N VAL A 363 23.01 31.12 12.48
CA VAL A 363 24.23 30.58 11.86
C VAL A 363 23.88 30.02 10.47
N PRO A 364 24.60 30.37 9.38
CA PRO A 364 24.35 29.83 8.05
C PRO A 364 24.50 28.32 7.96
N ALA A 365 23.83 27.70 6.98
CA ALA A 365 24.00 26.29 6.67
C ALA A 365 25.41 26.01 6.13
N GLU A 366 25.98 24.90 6.55
CA GLU A 366 27.32 24.47 6.19
C GLU A 366 27.27 23.50 5.00
N GLU A 367 28.16 23.69 4.01
CA GLU A 367 28.36 22.68 2.96
C GLU A 367 29.06 21.47 3.58
N VAL A 368 28.38 20.33 3.55
CA VAL A 368 28.89 19.05 4.09
C VAL A 368 29.36 18.13 2.98
N LEU A 369 28.91 18.35 1.74
CA LEU A 369 29.33 17.56 0.58
C LEU A 369 29.24 18.40 -0.70
N GLY A 370 30.40 18.61 -1.33
CA GLY A 370 30.53 19.25 -2.64
C GLY A 370 30.47 18.25 -3.81
N PRO A 371 30.49 18.75 -5.06
CA PRO A 371 30.34 17.91 -6.26
C PRO A 371 31.58 17.03 -6.55
N ASP A 372 32.74 17.42 -6.02
CA ASP A 372 34.04 16.75 -6.23
C ASP A 372 34.64 16.27 -4.89
N ALA A 373 33.76 15.80 -3.99
CA ALA A 373 34.15 15.43 -2.64
C ALA A 373 35.21 14.29 -2.60
N PRO A 374 36.27 14.42 -1.77
CA PRO A 374 37.25 13.34 -1.59
C PRO A 374 36.59 12.02 -1.20
N GLY A 375 36.92 10.94 -1.90
CA GLY A 375 36.33 9.61 -1.71
C GLY A 375 35.13 9.31 -2.61
N MET A 376 34.60 10.30 -3.35
CA MET A 376 33.63 10.05 -4.42
C MET A 376 34.33 9.38 -5.62
N ARG A 377 33.67 8.37 -6.21
CA ARG A 377 34.23 7.64 -7.35
C ARG A 377 34.41 8.57 -8.56
N PRO A 378 35.49 8.45 -9.34
CA PRO A 378 35.64 9.19 -10.59
C PRO A 378 34.44 8.96 -11.52
N GLY A 379 33.93 10.03 -12.12
CA GLY A 379 32.77 9.96 -13.01
C GLY A 379 31.43 9.81 -12.29
N TRP A 380 31.37 9.87 -10.96
CA TRP A 380 30.12 9.89 -10.18
C TRP A 380 29.80 11.31 -9.70
N SER A 381 28.55 11.53 -9.33
CA SER A 381 28.09 12.75 -8.67
C SER A 381 26.97 12.44 -7.67
N LEU A 382 26.68 13.42 -6.81
CA LEU A 382 25.42 13.42 -6.07
C LEU A 382 24.25 13.30 -7.06
N ALA A 383 23.38 12.34 -6.81
CA ALA A 383 22.11 12.22 -7.48
C ALA A 383 21.07 12.96 -6.63
N GLY A 384 20.23 13.78 -7.26
CA GLY A 384 19.08 14.35 -6.57
C GLY A 384 18.23 13.23 -5.97
N GLY A 385 17.53 13.50 -4.87
CA GLY A 385 16.71 12.47 -4.22
C GLY A 385 16.60 12.65 -2.71
N THR A 386 16.21 11.57 -2.03
CA THR A 386 15.92 11.58 -0.60
C THR A 386 17.19 11.62 0.24
N LEU A 387 17.32 12.66 1.05
CA LEU A 387 18.29 12.74 2.15
C LEU A 387 17.72 12.02 3.37
N ALA A 388 18.58 11.51 4.25
CA ALA A 388 18.16 11.00 5.55
C ALA A 388 19.29 11.12 6.58
N PHE A 389 18.95 11.48 7.81
CA PHE A 389 19.92 11.45 8.91
C PHE A 389 20.00 10.07 9.57
N SER A 390 21.14 9.77 10.20
CA SER A 390 21.18 8.83 11.32
C SER A 390 20.33 9.36 12.50
N THR A 391 20.01 8.50 13.46
CA THR A 391 19.13 8.85 14.59
C THR A 391 19.78 9.87 15.52
N ASP A 392 21.09 9.72 15.75
CA ASP A 392 21.95 10.67 16.47
C ASP A 392 22.27 11.95 15.66
N ALA A 393 21.89 11.98 14.38
CA ALA A 393 22.23 13.05 13.43
C ALA A 393 23.74 13.32 13.28
N SER A 394 24.59 12.31 13.50
CA SER A 394 26.04 12.33 13.20
C SER A 394 26.33 12.06 11.72
N LYS A 395 25.42 11.42 10.99
CA LYS A 395 25.60 11.02 9.59
C LYS A 395 24.44 11.52 8.73
N LEU A 396 24.76 11.87 7.48
CA LEU A 396 23.81 12.17 6.43
C LEU A 396 23.93 11.14 5.31
N PHE A 397 22.87 10.37 5.09
CA PHE A 397 22.73 9.48 3.95
C PHE A 397 22.29 10.27 2.73
N VAL A 398 23.02 10.06 1.64
CA VAL A 398 22.83 10.73 0.36
C VAL A 398 22.74 9.70 -0.76
N GLN A 399 22.26 10.13 -1.93
CA GLN A 399 22.20 9.31 -3.13
C GLN A 399 23.24 9.79 -4.14
N THR A 400 23.88 8.85 -4.80
CA THR A 400 24.90 9.11 -5.82
C THR A 400 24.61 8.30 -7.08
N ALA A 401 25.11 8.74 -8.23
CA ALA A 401 25.02 7.99 -9.46
C ALA A 401 26.22 8.30 -10.37
N PRO A 402 26.56 7.42 -11.32
CA PRO A 402 27.41 7.78 -12.45
C PRO A 402 26.87 9.05 -13.14
N LYS A 403 27.76 9.97 -13.53
CA LYS A 403 27.43 11.16 -14.31
C LYS A 403 26.76 10.72 -15.59
N ARG A 404 25.58 11.28 -15.87
CA ARG A 404 24.78 10.93 -17.05
C ARG A 404 25.06 11.95 -18.14
N GLU A 405 25.43 11.50 -19.32
CA GLU A 405 25.52 12.36 -20.50
C GLU A 405 24.14 12.57 -21.12
N ALA A 406 23.95 13.71 -21.78
CA ALA A 406 22.77 13.96 -22.59
C ALA A 406 22.70 12.93 -23.72
N LEU A 407 21.58 12.20 -23.85
CA LEU A 407 21.36 11.42 -25.07
C LEU A 407 21.33 12.37 -26.27
N PRO A 408 22.05 12.06 -27.36
CA PRO A 408 21.98 12.88 -28.57
C PRO A 408 20.52 12.90 -29.07
N PRO A 409 20.06 14.04 -29.62
CA PRO A 409 18.71 14.11 -30.18
C PRO A 409 18.55 13.02 -31.25
N ALA A 410 17.43 12.29 -31.16
CA ALA A 410 17.10 11.30 -32.18
C ALA A 410 17.00 12.01 -33.54
N GLY A 411 17.82 11.57 -34.51
CA GLY A 411 17.70 12.03 -35.89
C GLY A 411 16.34 11.62 -36.49
N PRO A 412 15.91 12.25 -37.61
CA PRO A 412 14.73 11.79 -38.32
C PRO A 412 14.93 10.33 -38.77
N PRO A 413 13.91 9.46 -38.64
CA PRO A 413 14.00 8.10 -39.11
C PRO A 413 14.33 8.09 -40.60
N LYS A 414 15.38 7.39 -40.99
CA LYS A 414 15.76 7.18 -42.39
C LYS A 414 14.81 6.15 -43.02
N PRO A 415 14.66 6.14 -44.36
CA PRO A 415 13.75 5.22 -45.05
C PRO A 415 14.01 3.73 -44.78
N ASP A 416 15.25 3.37 -44.43
CA ASP A 416 15.68 2.01 -44.11
C ASP A 416 15.83 1.74 -42.59
N ASP A 417 15.40 2.67 -41.74
CA ASP A 417 15.47 2.49 -40.28
C ASP A 417 14.35 1.53 -39.83
N PHE A 418 14.73 0.30 -39.45
CA PHE A 418 13.85 -0.63 -38.76
C PHE A 418 14.32 -0.82 -37.31
N GLN A 419 13.38 -1.05 -36.40
CA GLN A 419 13.70 -1.38 -35.01
C GLN A 419 13.69 -2.89 -34.82
N LEU A 420 14.83 -3.43 -34.40
CA LEU A 420 14.99 -4.85 -34.08
C LEU A 420 15.34 -4.99 -32.59
N ASP A 421 14.65 -5.92 -31.92
CA ASP A 421 15.08 -6.42 -30.62
C ASP A 421 15.86 -7.73 -30.81
N LEU A 422 17.15 -7.74 -30.43
CA LEU A 422 17.90 -8.99 -30.31
C LEU A 422 17.65 -9.59 -28.93
N TRP A 423 17.14 -10.82 -28.88
CA TRP A 423 17.03 -11.61 -27.66
C TRP A 423 18.19 -12.59 -27.61
N HIS A 424 19.09 -12.44 -26.64
CA HIS A 424 20.28 -13.26 -26.54
C HIS A 424 20.18 -14.21 -25.35
N TRP A 425 20.53 -15.48 -25.54
CA TRP A 425 20.36 -16.53 -24.51
C TRP A 425 21.19 -16.30 -23.23
N LYS A 426 22.19 -15.41 -23.28
CA LYS A 426 22.99 -14.97 -22.12
C LYS A 426 22.49 -13.67 -21.47
N ASP A 427 21.34 -13.15 -21.88
CA ASP A 427 20.79 -11.94 -21.29
C ASP A 427 20.52 -12.15 -19.79
N GLU A 428 21.00 -11.21 -18.94
CA GLU A 428 20.74 -11.27 -17.49
C GLU A 428 19.24 -11.04 -17.17
N ARG A 429 18.55 -10.32 -18.04
CA ARG A 429 17.11 -10.04 -17.98
C ARG A 429 16.58 -10.10 -19.40
N LEU A 430 15.43 -10.74 -19.61
CA LEU A 430 14.84 -10.79 -20.95
C LEU A 430 14.49 -9.39 -21.47
N GLN A 431 14.47 -9.25 -22.80
CA GLN A 431 14.18 -7.98 -23.47
C GLN A 431 12.94 -7.23 -22.95
N PRO A 432 11.79 -7.88 -22.65
CA PRO A 432 10.62 -7.18 -22.10
C PRO A 432 10.91 -6.57 -20.72
N MET A 433 11.65 -7.28 -19.86
CA MET A 433 12.07 -6.75 -18.57
C MET A 433 13.01 -5.56 -18.74
N GLN A 434 13.98 -5.65 -19.65
CA GLN A 434 14.90 -4.55 -19.94
C GLN A 434 14.12 -3.30 -20.37
N LYS A 435 13.14 -3.43 -21.27
CA LYS A 435 12.30 -2.30 -21.71
C LYS A 435 11.49 -1.68 -20.57
N LEU A 436 10.85 -2.51 -19.74
CA LEU A 436 10.05 -2.05 -18.60
C LEU A 436 10.92 -1.39 -17.51
N GLN A 437 12.12 -1.92 -17.28
CA GLN A 437 13.03 -1.46 -16.24
C GLN A 437 13.98 -0.35 -16.71
N ALA A 438 14.10 -0.09 -18.02
CA ALA A 438 15.06 0.85 -18.58
C ALA A 438 15.01 2.25 -17.94
N ALA A 439 13.81 2.77 -17.65
CA ALA A 439 13.67 4.06 -16.97
C ALA A 439 14.13 4.00 -15.52
N ALA A 440 13.81 2.92 -14.80
CA ALA A 440 14.22 2.70 -13.41
C ALA A 440 15.74 2.47 -13.31
N ASP A 441 16.31 1.67 -14.20
CA ASP A 441 17.76 1.43 -14.30
C ASP A 441 18.52 2.73 -14.60
N ARG A 442 18.03 3.50 -15.59
CA ARG A 442 18.58 4.82 -15.88
C ARG A 442 18.43 5.77 -14.71
N ALA A 443 17.37 5.66 -13.90
CA ALA A 443 17.12 6.51 -12.74
C ALA A 443 17.84 6.01 -11.47
N LYS A 444 18.41 4.80 -11.47
CA LYS A 444 18.99 4.15 -10.29
C LYS A 444 20.04 5.04 -9.64
N THR A 445 19.96 5.09 -8.32
CA THR A 445 20.92 5.78 -7.45
C THR A 445 21.47 4.80 -6.43
N PHE A 446 22.60 5.17 -5.84
CA PHE A 446 23.38 4.36 -4.93
C PHE A 446 23.59 5.12 -3.63
N LEU A 447 23.25 4.45 -2.53
CA LEU A 447 23.40 4.99 -1.19
C LEU A 447 24.86 5.30 -0.87
N ALA A 448 25.10 6.48 -0.33
CA ALA A 448 26.35 6.89 0.27
C ALA A 448 26.06 7.57 1.60
N VAL A 449 27.11 7.82 2.39
CA VAL A 449 27.00 8.47 3.69
C VAL A 449 28.09 9.52 3.85
N VAL A 450 27.74 10.60 4.54
CA VAL A 450 28.65 11.66 4.96
C VAL A 450 28.68 11.65 6.47
N ASP A 451 29.85 11.42 7.04
CA ASP A 451 30.11 11.72 8.45
C ASP A 451 30.17 13.24 8.63
N LEU A 452 29.29 13.80 9.47
CA LEU A 452 29.12 15.25 9.56
C LEU A 452 30.21 15.94 10.40
N ASP A 453 30.83 15.23 11.34
CA ASP A 453 31.87 15.81 12.20
C ASP A 453 33.21 15.88 11.46
N GLY A 454 33.56 14.81 10.74
CA GLY A 454 34.77 14.74 9.93
C GLY A 454 34.60 15.21 8.48
N LYS A 455 33.37 15.46 8.03
CA LYS A 455 32.99 15.71 6.62
C LYS A 455 33.53 14.64 5.66
N VAL A 456 33.53 13.39 6.12
CA VAL A 456 34.08 12.27 5.36
C VAL A 456 32.96 11.62 4.55
N PHE A 457 33.09 11.64 3.23
CA PHE A 457 32.21 10.92 2.31
C PHE A 457 32.62 9.44 2.21
N ARG A 458 31.63 8.54 2.18
CA ARG A 458 31.81 7.11 1.92
C ARG A 458 30.72 6.57 1.00
N GLN A 459 31.15 5.93 -0.08
CA GLN A 459 30.25 5.17 -0.95
C GLN A 459 29.86 3.85 -0.26
N LEU A 460 28.56 3.58 -0.10
CA LEU A 460 28.09 2.34 0.53
C LEU A 460 27.59 1.34 -0.51
N SER A 461 26.67 1.77 -1.37
CA SER A 461 26.14 1.00 -2.51
C SER A 461 26.92 1.26 -3.78
N ASP A 462 26.88 0.32 -4.70
CA ASP A 462 27.37 0.44 -6.07
C ASP A 462 26.61 -0.50 -7.02
N GLU A 463 27.09 -0.63 -8.26
CA GLU A 463 26.52 -1.51 -9.29
C GLU A 463 26.43 -2.98 -8.84
N ASP A 464 27.29 -3.36 -7.89
CA ASP A 464 27.46 -4.70 -7.38
C ASP A 464 26.56 -4.95 -6.18
N VAL A 465 26.64 -4.09 -5.16
CA VAL A 465 25.96 -4.24 -3.88
C VAL A 465 25.01 -3.08 -3.65
N THR A 466 23.73 -3.40 -3.44
CA THR A 466 22.73 -2.41 -3.00
C THR A 466 22.62 -2.48 -1.48
N VAL A 467 22.97 -1.40 -0.79
CA VAL A 467 22.95 -1.28 0.67
C VAL A 467 21.68 -0.60 1.17
N ASP A 468 21.00 -1.26 2.10
CA ASP A 468 19.87 -0.70 2.84
C ASP A 468 20.33 0.30 3.89
N ARG A 469 19.53 1.33 4.14
CA ARG A 469 19.82 2.28 5.21
C ARG A 469 19.70 1.58 6.58
N PRO A 470 20.68 1.77 7.49
CA PRO A 470 20.56 1.30 8.86
C PRO A 470 19.28 1.81 9.55
N GLN A 471 18.63 0.95 10.33
CA GLN A 471 17.40 1.33 11.05
C GLN A 471 17.66 2.23 12.26
N ARG A 472 18.86 2.19 12.87
CA ARG A 472 19.32 3.06 13.97
C ARG A 472 20.75 3.54 13.73
N ASP A 473 21.37 4.13 14.76
CA ASP A 473 22.81 4.47 14.83
C ASP A 473 23.69 3.21 14.91
N SER A 474 23.48 2.30 13.95
CA SER A 474 24.31 1.15 13.73
C SER A 474 25.48 1.56 12.83
N ASP A 475 26.67 1.08 13.17
CA ASP A 475 27.84 1.20 12.33
C ASP A 475 27.80 0.22 11.14
N TRP A 476 26.83 -0.68 11.10
CA TRP A 476 26.64 -1.68 10.06
C TRP A 476 25.29 -1.54 9.36
N ALA A 477 25.31 -1.75 8.05
CA ALA A 477 24.17 -1.85 7.16
C ALA A 477 24.17 -3.21 6.47
N LEU A 478 23.02 -3.62 5.93
CA LEU A 478 22.92 -4.84 5.13
C LEU A 478 22.95 -4.47 3.65
N GLY A 479 23.85 -5.08 2.90
CA GLY A 479 23.93 -5.00 1.45
C GLY A 479 23.49 -6.29 0.79
N SER A 480 22.85 -6.19 -0.37
CA SER A 480 22.40 -7.32 -1.20
C SER A 480 23.00 -7.25 -2.61
N ASP A 481 23.43 -8.39 -3.14
CA ASP A 481 23.85 -8.58 -4.53
C ASP A 481 23.09 -9.75 -5.15
N ASN A 482 22.32 -9.49 -6.20
CA ASN A 482 21.54 -10.51 -6.90
C ASN A 482 22.12 -10.94 -8.25
N ARG A 483 23.28 -10.42 -8.67
CA ARG A 483 23.84 -10.65 -10.02
C ARG A 483 24.04 -12.11 -10.34
N ALA A 484 24.52 -12.90 -9.38
CA ALA A 484 24.71 -14.35 -9.53
C ALA A 484 23.39 -15.10 -9.85
N TYR A 485 22.25 -14.49 -9.52
CA TYR A 485 20.92 -15.09 -9.66
C TYR A 485 20.09 -14.46 -10.78
N ARG A 486 20.48 -13.31 -11.34
CA ARG A 486 19.68 -12.58 -12.35
C ARG A 486 19.31 -13.42 -13.56
N LYS A 487 20.23 -14.26 -14.04
CA LYS A 487 19.94 -15.18 -15.16
C LYS A 487 18.82 -16.19 -14.87
N PHE A 488 18.51 -16.43 -13.59
CA PHE A 488 17.40 -17.28 -13.16
C PHE A 488 16.11 -16.48 -12.94
N THR A 489 16.10 -15.16 -13.15
CA THR A 489 14.90 -14.34 -12.97
C THR A 489 13.82 -14.79 -13.95
N GLY A 490 12.72 -15.32 -13.42
CA GLY A 490 11.63 -15.92 -14.20
C GLY A 490 11.66 -17.45 -14.26
N TYR A 491 12.79 -18.07 -13.88
CA TYR A 491 12.98 -19.53 -13.83
C TYR A 491 13.04 -20.04 -12.38
N GLY A 492 13.91 -19.44 -11.57
CA GLY A 492 14.13 -19.80 -10.18
C GLY A 492 13.69 -18.71 -9.19
N LEU A 493 14.03 -18.92 -7.93
CA LEU A 493 13.75 -17.96 -6.86
C LEU A 493 14.58 -16.67 -7.01
N PRO A 494 14.03 -15.49 -6.68
CA PRO A 494 14.74 -14.20 -6.78
C PRO A 494 15.75 -14.02 -5.63
N LEU A 495 16.80 -14.83 -5.62
CA LEU A 495 17.79 -14.88 -4.55
C LEU A 495 18.81 -13.73 -4.63
N SER A 496 19.47 -13.47 -3.51
CA SER A 496 20.54 -12.50 -3.32
C SER A 496 21.57 -13.02 -2.32
N ASP A 497 22.80 -12.57 -2.48
CA ASP A 497 23.86 -12.70 -1.48
C ASP A 497 23.86 -11.45 -0.61
N TYR A 498 24.10 -11.63 0.70
CA TYR A 498 24.05 -10.55 1.67
C TYR A 498 25.39 -10.34 2.35
N THR A 499 25.74 -9.07 2.50
CA THR A 499 27.03 -8.59 3.01
C THR A 499 26.76 -7.51 4.04
N ALA A 500 27.41 -7.56 5.20
CA ALA A 500 27.41 -6.43 6.13
C ALA A 500 28.36 -5.35 5.62
N VAL A 501 27.89 -4.10 5.58
CA VAL A 501 28.65 -2.94 5.12
C VAL A 501 28.81 -1.97 6.28
N ASN A 502 30.06 -1.69 6.67
CA ASN A 502 30.35 -0.74 7.73
C ASN A 502 30.17 0.68 7.20
N VAL A 503 29.28 1.46 7.81
CA VAL A 503 28.96 2.81 7.33
C VAL A 503 30.04 3.84 7.65
N LYS A 504 30.92 3.58 8.63
CA LYS A 504 32.04 4.47 8.96
C LYS A 504 33.27 4.20 8.07
N THR A 505 33.57 2.93 7.82
CA THR A 505 34.81 2.53 7.13
C THR A 505 34.59 2.13 5.68
N GLY A 506 33.36 1.84 5.25
CA GLY A 506 33.06 1.26 3.94
C GLY A 506 33.47 -0.21 3.81
N GLU A 507 33.96 -0.84 4.89
CA GLU A 507 34.32 -2.25 4.93
C GLU A 507 33.11 -3.13 4.58
N ARG A 508 33.33 -4.18 3.77
CA ARG A 508 32.30 -5.15 3.37
C ARG A 508 32.67 -6.53 3.88
N LYS A 509 31.74 -7.19 4.60
CA LYS A 509 31.88 -8.54 5.13
C LYS A 509 30.76 -9.45 4.59
N PRO A 510 31.05 -10.41 3.70
CA PRO A 510 30.04 -11.38 3.25
C PRO A 510 29.43 -12.14 4.43
N LEU A 511 28.12 -12.30 4.46
CA LEU A 511 27.40 -12.95 5.57
C LEU A 511 26.56 -14.14 5.11
N LEU A 512 25.74 -13.97 4.08
CA LEU A 512 24.78 -14.97 3.62
C LEU A 512 24.80 -15.11 2.12
N LYS A 513 24.49 -16.30 1.62
CA LYS A 513 24.44 -16.61 0.20
C LYS A 513 23.09 -17.22 -0.15
N GLY A 514 22.42 -16.69 -1.17
CA GLY A 514 21.21 -17.29 -1.74
C GLY A 514 19.94 -17.18 -0.89
N PHE A 515 19.59 -15.98 -0.42
CA PHE A 515 18.33 -15.70 0.31
C PHE A 515 17.47 -14.65 -0.43
N GLY A 516 16.19 -14.51 -0.09
CA GLY A 516 15.29 -13.48 -0.65
C GLY A 516 14.16 -14.02 -1.54
N GLY A 517 13.97 -15.34 -1.60
CA GLY A 517 12.96 -16.01 -2.43
C GLY A 517 11.74 -16.51 -1.65
N TYR A 518 10.82 -17.16 -2.37
CA TYR A 518 9.76 -17.96 -1.76
C TYR A 518 10.37 -19.00 -0.80
N GLY A 519 9.83 -19.15 0.41
CA GLY A 519 10.38 -20.04 1.43
C GLY A 519 11.57 -19.49 2.24
N THR A 520 12.36 -18.58 1.66
CA THR A 520 13.59 -18.04 2.28
C THR A 520 13.58 -16.51 2.21
N PRO A 521 12.77 -15.84 3.06
CA PRO A 521 12.61 -14.40 2.99
C PRO A 521 13.93 -13.66 3.19
N ALA A 522 13.96 -12.40 2.76
CA ALA A 522 15.14 -11.56 2.91
C ALA A 522 15.56 -11.46 4.41
N PRO A 523 16.86 -11.63 4.72
CA PRO A 523 17.39 -11.47 6.06
C PRO A 523 17.15 -10.06 6.63
N ILE A 524 17.08 -9.98 7.96
CA ILE A 524 16.80 -8.73 8.68
C ILE A 524 17.96 -8.42 9.64
N LEU A 525 18.53 -7.23 9.53
CA LEU A 525 19.57 -6.76 10.45
C LEU A 525 18.96 -6.31 11.79
N SER A 526 19.60 -6.65 12.90
CA SER A 526 19.18 -6.20 14.24
C SER A 526 19.31 -4.69 14.38
N PRO A 527 18.47 -4.03 15.22
CA PRO A 527 18.53 -2.58 15.40
C PRO A 527 19.92 -2.03 15.77
N ALA A 528 20.72 -2.81 16.50
CA ALA A 528 22.08 -2.44 16.90
C ALA A 528 23.17 -2.84 15.88
N GLY A 529 22.80 -3.51 14.77
CA GLY A 529 23.75 -3.97 13.75
C GLY A 529 24.65 -5.11 14.17
N THR A 530 24.29 -5.84 15.23
CA THR A 530 25.14 -6.90 15.81
C THR A 530 24.88 -8.27 15.21
N HIS A 531 23.65 -8.51 14.74
CA HIS A 531 23.21 -9.80 14.21
C HIS A 531 22.32 -9.61 12.99
N VAL A 532 22.39 -10.57 12.06
CA VAL A 532 21.44 -10.72 10.96
C VAL A 532 20.64 -11.99 11.21
N VAL A 533 19.32 -11.90 11.15
CA VAL A 533 18.45 -13.08 11.22
C VAL A 533 18.01 -13.50 9.82
N ALA A 534 17.95 -14.80 9.59
CA ALA A 534 17.43 -15.40 8.37
C ALA A 534 16.65 -16.69 8.66
N PHE A 535 15.84 -17.10 7.69
CA PHE A 535 15.09 -18.34 7.70
C PHE A 535 15.47 -19.17 6.47
N ASP A 536 15.85 -20.43 6.66
CA ASP A 536 16.35 -21.31 5.59
C ASP A 536 15.30 -22.28 5.02
N GLY A 537 14.01 -22.00 5.25
CA GLY A 537 12.90 -22.88 4.85
C GLY A 537 12.54 -23.93 5.91
N LYS A 538 13.24 -23.93 7.05
CA LYS A 538 12.94 -24.78 8.20
C LYS A 538 13.18 -24.07 9.51
N ASP A 539 14.38 -23.51 9.69
CA ASP A 539 14.83 -22.95 10.95
C ASP A 539 15.14 -21.47 10.86
N TRP A 540 14.87 -20.76 11.96
CA TRP A 540 15.40 -19.42 12.18
C TRP A 540 16.81 -19.51 12.74
N PHE A 541 17.71 -18.70 12.19
CA PHE A 541 19.08 -18.60 12.67
C PHE A 541 19.55 -17.15 12.68
N ALA A 542 20.49 -16.86 13.57
CA ALA A 542 21.18 -15.59 13.64
C ALA A 542 22.63 -15.74 13.18
N VAL A 543 23.15 -14.72 12.52
CA VAL A 543 24.56 -14.60 12.14
C VAL A 543 25.13 -13.34 12.79
N ALA A 544 26.15 -13.49 13.63
CA ALA A 544 26.84 -12.36 14.24
C ALA A 544 27.62 -11.57 13.18
N VAL A 545 27.49 -10.25 13.17
CA VAL A 545 28.15 -9.37 12.18
C VAL A 545 29.66 -9.25 12.45
N ALA A 546 30.07 -9.43 13.70
CA ALA A 546 31.47 -9.27 14.11
C ALA A 546 32.39 -10.30 13.43
N ASP A 547 32.03 -11.59 13.49
CA ASP A 547 32.83 -12.74 13.10
C ASP A 547 32.14 -13.69 12.11
N GLY A 548 30.88 -13.43 11.73
CA GLY A 548 30.10 -14.28 10.83
C GLY A 548 29.58 -15.57 11.49
N LYS A 549 29.69 -15.71 12.82
CA LYS A 549 29.26 -16.92 13.52
C LYS A 549 27.75 -17.12 13.40
N ARG A 550 27.35 -18.27 12.86
CA ARG A 550 25.94 -18.69 12.71
C ARG A 550 25.49 -19.49 13.93
N VAL A 551 24.30 -19.17 14.44
CA VAL A 551 23.63 -19.89 15.54
C VAL A 551 22.19 -20.22 15.12
N ASN A 552 21.83 -21.51 15.15
CA ASN A 552 20.46 -21.94 14.91
C ASN A 552 19.61 -21.69 16.17
N LEU A 553 18.52 -20.92 16.04
CA LEU A 553 17.67 -20.48 17.15
C LEU A 553 16.52 -21.44 17.41
N THR A 554 16.08 -22.21 16.41
CA THR A 554 14.88 -23.05 16.49
C THR A 554 15.16 -24.54 16.36
N GLY A 555 16.31 -24.97 15.84
CA GLY A 555 16.58 -26.36 15.49
C GLY A 555 16.64 -27.35 16.66
N LYS A 556 16.69 -26.86 17.92
CA LYS A 556 16.56 -27.68 19.13
C LYS A 556 15.14 -27.70 19.71
N LEU A 557 14.25 -26.86 19.19
CA LEU A 557 12.86 -26.77 19.62
C LEU A 557 12.04 -27.82 18.86
N LYS A 558 11.00 -28.35 19.52
CA LYS A 558 10.09 -29.33 18.90
C LYS A 558 9.01 -28.68 18.04
N ALA A 559 8.82 -27.37 18.16
CA ALA A 559 7.80 -26.62 17.43
C ALA A 559 8.14 -26.48 15.94
N ASN A 560 7.11 -26.35 15.09
CA ASN A 560 7.28 -26.12 13.67
C ASN A 560 7.27 -24.61 13.38
N PHE A 561 8.28 -24.09 12.70
CA PHE A 561 8.37 -22.66 12.37
C PHE A 561 8.06 -22.35 10.90
N THR A 562 7.62 -23.35 10.13
CA THR A 562 7.15 -23.18 8.75
C THR A 562 5.64 -22.94 8.73
N ASP A 563 5.15 -22.28 7.68
CA ASP A 563 3.72 -22.24 7.37
C ASP A 563 3.21 -23.67 7.13
N ASP A 564 2.23 -24.10 7.93
CA ASP A 564 1.64 -25.44 7.88
C ASP A 564 0.51 -25.57 6.85
N GLU A 565 0.11 -24.45 6.24
CA GLU A 565 -0.91 -24.38 5.19
C GLU A 565 -0.31 -24.27 3.78
N ASP A 566 1.02 -24.09 3.68
CA ASP A 566 1.73 -24.00 2.41
C ASP A 566 1.78 -25.35 1.66
N ASP A 567 1.45 -25.30 0.37
CA ASP A 567 1.41 -26.47 -0.53
C ASP A 567 2.13 -26.22 -1.87
N HIS A 568 2.99 -25.20 -1.90
CA HIS A 568 3.78 -24.87 -3.08
C HIS A 568 5.02 -25.77 -3.22
N PRO A 569 5.55 -25.96 -4.45
CA PRO A 569 6.79 -26.69 -4.64
C PRO A 569 8.01 -25.87 -4.19
N GLY A 570 8.60 -26.24 -3.06
CA GLY A 570 9.83 -25.62 -2.57
C GLY A 570 9.94 -25.68 -1.05
N PRO A 571 10.95 -25.02 -0.46
CA PRO A 571 10.99 -24.80 0.98
C PRO A 571 9.77 -23.95 1.38
N PRO A 572 9.03 -24.32 2.44
CA PRO A 572 7.89 -23.55 2.90
C PRO A 572 8.34 -22.22 3.52
N PRO A 573 7.51 -21.15 3.44
CA PRO A 573 7.79 -19.90 4.13
C PRO A 573 7.71 -20.08 5.66
N PRO A 574 8.24 -19.14 6.46
CA PRO A 574 8.05 -19.19 7.89
C PRO A 574 6.58 -18.94 8.26
N ALA A 575 6.15 -19.51 9.39
CA ALA A 575 4.76 -19.44 9.88
C ALA A 575 4.28 -18.00 10.20
N GLY A 576 5.21 -17.05 10.25
CA GLY A 576 4.93 -15.63 10.39
C GLY A 576 6.20 -14.78 10.24
N PRO A 577 6.06 -13.45 10.12
CA PRO A 577 7.20 -12.56 10.02
C PRO A 577 7.98 -12.51 11.34
N ALA A 578 9.30 -12.40 11.24
CA ALA A 578 10.16 -12.14 12.39
C ALA A 578 10.20 -10.64 12.76
N GLN A 579 10.27 -10.34 14.06
CA GLN A 579 10.43 -8.99 14.57
C GLN A 579 11.53 -8.91 15.63
N TRP A 580 12.38 -7.88 15.57
CA TRP A 580 13.39 -7.64 16.60
C TRP A 580 12.78 -6.99 17.84
N SER A 581 13.31 -7.31 19.02
CA SER A 581 13.11 -6.49 20.20
C SER A 581 13.79 -5.12 20.03
N SER A 582 13.28 -4.10 20.71
CA SER A 582 13.79 -2.73 20.61
C SER A 582 15.23 -2.56 21.12
N ASP A 583 15.74 -3.49 21.92
CA ASP A 583 17.14 -3.56 22.36
C ASP A 583 18.03 -4.40 21.41
N GLY A 584 17.44 -5.05 20.41
CA GLY A 584 18.12 -5.88 19.41
C GLY A 584 18.70 -7.19 19.94
N ARG A 585 18.34 -7.62 21.16
CA ARG A 585 18.84 -8.86 21.77
C ARG A 585 17.97 -10.08 21.47
N PHE A 586 16.69 -9.87 21.19
CA PHE A 586 15.73 -10.94 20.99
C PHE A 586 15.03 -10.84 19.65
N LEU A 587 14.69 -12.00 19.13
CA LEU A 587 13.85 -12.21 17.97
C LEU A 587 12.49 -12.73 18.42
N LEU A 588 11.42 -12.12 17.92
CA LEU A 588 10.06 -12.61 18.06
C LEU A 588 9.64 -13.32 16.76
N VAL A 589 9.27 -14.59 16.86
CA VAL A 589 8.79 -15.42 15.73
C VAL A 589 7.55 -16.21 16.11
N SER A 590 6.77 -16.61 15.11
CA SER A 590 5.60 -17.48 15.30
C SER A 590 5.94 -18.92 14.91
N ASP A 591 5.37 -19.90 15.63
CA ASP A 591 5.33 -21.31 15.22
C ASP A 591 4.01 -21.69 14.50
N GLY A 592 3.25 -20.68 14.07
CA GLY A 592 1.93 -20.83 13.45
C GLY A 592 0.77 -20.71 14.43
N ASN A 593 1.03 -20.88 15.73
CA ASN A 593 0.03 -20.67 16.79
C ASN A 593 0.56 -19.70 17.85
N ASP A 594 1.71 -20.01 18.44
CA ASP A 594 2.32 -19.32 19.57
C ASP A 594 3.47 -18.38 19.14
N LEU A 595 3.67 -17.31 19.92
CA LEU A 595 4.78 -16.39 19.76
C LEU A 595 5.96 -16.78 20.65
N TRP A 596 7.14 -16.84 20.05
CA TRP A 596 8.39 -17.20 20.71
C TRP A 596 9.33 -16.01 20.79
N LYS A 597 10.02 -15.86 21.92
CA LYS A 597 11.14 -14.95 22.14
C LYS A 597 12.44 -15.75 22.16
N LEU A 598 13.29 -15.49 21.18
CA LEU A 598 14.56 -16.20 20.98
C LEU A 598 15.72 -15.23 21.17
N ALA A 599 16.69 -15.55 22.03
CA ALA A 599 17.90 -14.74 22.15
C ALA A 599 18.75 -14.87 20.87
N ALA A 600 19.26 -13.76 20.35
CA ALA A 600 20.03 -13.75 19.10
C ALA A 600 21.33 -14.57 19.16
N ASP A 601 21.87 -14.79 20.35
CA ASP A 601 23.04 -15.63 20.62
C ASP A 601 22.69 -17.12 20.81
N GLY A 602 21.39 -17.47 20.76
CA GLY A 602 20.88 -18.82 20.98
C GLY A 602 20.88 -19.29 22.43
N SER A 603 21.12 -18.40 23.40
CA SER A 603 21.19 -18.76 24.83
C SER A 603 19.83 -19.15 25.42
N THR A 604 18.75 -18.52 24.97
CA THR A 604 17.39 -18.77 25.48
C THR A 604 16.34 -18.79 24.36
N ALA A 605 15.32 -19.61 24.58
CA ALA A 605 14.11 -19.67 23.76
C ALA A 605 12.91 -19.81 24.69
N GLU A 606 11.96 -18.90 24.60
CA GLU A 606 10.78 -18.83 25.46
C GLU A 606 9.52 -18.73 24.61
N ASN A 607 8.58 -19.65 24.80
CA ASN A 607 7.23 -19.50 24.27
C ASN A 607 6.48 -18.50 25.16
N LEU A 608 6.16 -17.32 24.61
CA LEU A 608 5.55 -16.21 25.34
C LEU A 608 4.04 -16.42 25.56
N THR A 609 3.37 -17.12 24.64
CA THR A 609 1.90 -17.21 24.65
C THR A 609 1.39 -18.51 25.26
N GLN A 610 2.02 -19.65 24.96
CA GLN A 610 1.78 -21.00 25.50
C GLN A 610 0.36 -21.57 25.39
N ILE A 611 -0.62 -20.77 24.98
CA ILE A 611 -2.04 -21.12 24.87
C ILE A 611 -2.50 -21.26 23.42
N GLY A 612 -1.69 -20.81 22.45
CA GLY A 612 -2.06 -20.74 21.04
C GLY A 612 -2.42 -22.12 20.50
N SER A 613 -1.50 -23.08 20.66
CA SER A 613 -1.70 -24.44 20.19
C SER A 613 -2.91 -25.13 20.84
N GLY A 614 -3.12 -24.94 22.15
CA GLY A 614 -4.22 -25.58 22.89
C GLY A 614 -5.60 -24.96 22.64
N GLN A 615 -5.65 -23.70 22.18
CA GLN A 615 -6.88 -22.96 21.89
C GLN A 615 -7.09 -22.70 20.39
N HIS A 616 -6.23 -23.25 19.54
CA HIS A 616 -6.22 -23.06 18.08
C HIS A 616 -6.16 -21.58 17.68
N LEU A 617 -5.35 -20.80 18.43
CA LEU A 617 -5.13 -19.39 18.17
C LEU A 617 -3.82 -19.18 17.44
N ARG A 618 -3.83 -18.30 16.43
CA ARG A 618 -2.64 -17.75 15.78
C ARG A 618 -2.36 -16.36 16.34
N PHE A 619 -1.26 -16.20 17.07
CA PHE A 619 -0.84 -14.92 17.65
C PHE A 619 0.08 -14.13 16.72
N SER A 620 -0.05 -12.80 16.77
CA SER A 620 0.86 -11.84 16.13
C SER A 620 1.00 -10.57 16.94
N VAL A 621 2.14 -9.90 16.86
CA VAL A 621 2.38 -8.63 17.56
C VAL A 621 1.74 -7.47 16.80
N VAL A 622 1.05 -6.58 17.53
CA VAL A 622 0.45 -5.35 16.99
C VAL A 622 1.17 -4.13 17.55
N GLN A 623 1.72 -3.31 16.65
CA GLN A 623 2.26 -2.00 17.02
C GLN A 623 1.18 -0.93 16.88
N VAL A 624 0.65 -0.47 18.02
CA VAL A 624 -0.36 0.59 18.06
C VAL A 624 0.32 1.92 17.69
N LYS A 625 -0.04 2.46 16.52
CA LYS A 625 0.46 3.77 16.09
C LYS A 625 -0.24 4.88 16.88
N VAL A 626 0.50 5.90 17.28
CA VAL A 626 -0.06 7.14 17.83
C VAL A 626 -0.33 8.10 16.67
N GLN A 627 -1.52 8.72 16.65
CA GLN A 627 -1.90 9.69 15.63
C GLN A 627 -0.86 10.82 15.56
N ASP A 628 -0.44 11.14 14.33
CA ASP A 628 0.59 12.14 14.02
C ASP A 628 1.98 11.85 14.62
N ALA A 629 2.22 10.63 15.11
CA ALA A 629 3.56 10.19 15.47
C ALA A 629 4.44 10.13 14.22
N THR A 630 5.66 10.63 14.35
CA THR A 630 6.68 10.63 13.29
C THR A 630 7.80 9.64 13.57
N GLU A 631 7.73 8.94 14.70
CA GLU A 631 8.68 7.91 15.11
C GLU A 631 8.04 6.55 14.87
N GLU A 632 8.58 5.79 13.91
CA GLU A 632 8.19 4.40 13.72
C GLU A 632 8.86 3.54 14.80
N PRO A 633 8.14 2.65 15.49
CA PRO A 633 8.71 1.78 16.51
C PRO A 633 9.82 0.89 15.89
N ARG A 634 11.04 1.00 16.41
CA ARG A 634 12.20 0.25 15.91
C ARG A 634 12.41 -1.04 16.70
N GLY A 635 11.46 -1.96 16.53
CA GLY A 635 11.37 -3.21 17.27
C GLY A 635 10.37 -3.17 18.43
N VAL A 636 10.13 -4.32 19.03
CA VAL A 636 9.14 -4.52 20.10
C VAL A 636 9.78 -4.26 21.47
N ASP A 637 9.22 -3.31 22.23
CA ASP A 637 9.68 -3.01 23.59
C ASP A 637 9.09 -4.00 24.59
N LEU A 638 9.82 -5.10 24.82
CA LEU A 638 9.42 -6.19 25.72
C LEU A 638 9.49 -5.81 27.21
N SER A 639 9.95 -4.60 27.56
CA SER A 639 9.87 -4.08 28.93
C SER A 639 8.50 -3.48 29.25
N LYS A 640 7.65 -3.30 28.25
CA LYS A 640 6.29 -2.76 28.36
C LYS A 640 5.25 -3.80 27.96
N SER A 641 3.99 -3.54 28.29
CA SER A 641 2.87 -4.32 27.78
C SER A 641 2.82 -4.26 26.26
N VAL A 642 2.69 -5.42 25.62
CA VAL A 642 2.57 -5.56 24.16
C VAL A 642 1.14 -5.95 23.82
N LEU A 643 0.56 -5.28 22.82
CA LEU A 643 -0.72 -5.69 22.25
C LEU A 643 -0.48 -6.83 21.26
N LEU A 644 -1.20 -7.93 21.43
CA LEU A 644 -1.21 -9.06 20.51
C LEU A 644 -2.56 -9.11 19.79
N ARG A 645 -2.54 -9.50 18.52
CA ARG A 645 -3.73 -9.95 17.79
C ARG A 645 -3.77 -11.47 17.80
N ALA A 646 -4.97 -12.02 17.98
CA ALA A 646 -5.23 -13.44 17.85
C ALA A 646 -6.30 -13.69 16.78
N GLU A 647 -6.17 -14.79 16.04
CA GLU A 647 -7.21 -15.37 15.19
C GLU A 647 -7.46 -16.81 15.64
N ASN A 648 -8.71 -17.21 15.79
CA ASN A 648 -9.07 -18.61 16.01
C ASN A 648 -9.19 -19.35 14.67
N ARG A 649 -8.40 -20.41 14.46
CA ARG A 649 -8.35 -21.15 13.18
C ARG A 649 -9.62 -21.97 12.88
N ASP A 650 -10.42 -22.26 13.91
CA ASP A 650 -11.67 -23.01 13.79
C ASP A 650 -12.92 -22.12 13.58
N THR A 651 -12.91 -20.90 14.08
CA THR A 651 -14.07 -20.00 13.95
C THR A 651 -13.81 -18.81 13.04
N ARG A 652 -12.53 -18.49 12.77
CA ARG A 652 -12.05 -17.25 12.14
C ARG A 652 -12.36 -15.98 12.95
N ASP A 653 -12.79 -16.14 14.20
CA ASP A 653 -12.93 -15.04 15.13
C ASP A 653 -11.58 -14.35 15.31
N THR A 654 -11.59 -13.03 15.43
CA THR A 654 -10.37 -12.26 15.72
C THR A 654 -10.53 -11.43 16.98
N GLY A 655 -9.41 -11.05 17.58
CA GLY A 655 -9.42 -10.30 18.82
C GLY A 655 -8.05 -9.85 19.26
N PHE A 656 -7.99 -9.32 20.48
CA PHE A 656 -6.80 -8.74 21.07
C PHE A 656 -6.50 -9.33 22.44
N TYR A 657 -5.22 -9.53 22.69
CA TYR A 657 -4.65 -9.93 23.98
C TYR A 657 -3.61 -8.91 24.41
N ARG A 658 -3.38 -8.79 25.72
CA ARG A 658 -2.26 -8.04 26.29
C ARG A 658 -1.22 -9.01 26.82
N LEU A 659 0.03 -8.83 26.41
CA LEU A 659 1.17 -9.53 26.98
C LEU A 659 1.93 -8.57 27.89
N ASP A 660 1.83 -8.78 29.20
CA ASP A 660 2.60 -8.03 30.20
C ASP A 660 3.97 -8.71 30.43
N PRO A 661 5.05 -7.97 30.74
CA PRO A 661 6.37 -8.57 30.93
C PRO A 661 6.38 -9.70 31.96
N GLY A 662 6.79 -10.90 31.55
CA GLY A 662 6.87 -12.08 32.41
C GLY A 662 5.53 -12.73 32.77
N ALA A 663 4.42 -12.30 32.17
CA ALA A 663 3.09 -12.84 32.39
C ALA A 663 2.56 -13.58 31.15
N ALA A 664 1.58 -14.47 31.37
CA ALA A 664 0.81 -15.08 30.29
C ALA A 664 -0.07 -14.04 29.58
N PRO A 665 -0.40 -14.24 28.29
CA PRO A 665 -1.25 -13.32 27.55
C PRO A 665 -2.66 -13.27 28.16
N LYS A 666 -3.15 -12.05 28.41
CA LYS A 666 -4.50 -11.79 28.93
C LYS A 666 -5.44 -11.43 27.78
N LEU A 667 -6.53 -12.19 27.62
CA LEU A 667 -7.59 -11.85 26.67
C LEU A 667 -8.18 -10.47 27.03
N LEU A 668 -8.19 -9.56 26.05
CA LEU A 668 -8.91 -8.29 26.16
C LEU A 668 -10.29 -8.44 25.55
N MET A 669 -10.34 -8.93 24.31
CA MET A 669 -11.60 -9.19 23.61
C MET A 669 -11.40 -10.15 22.43
N MET A 670 -12.46 -10.85 22.05
CA MET A 670 -12.53 -11.72 20.88
C MET A 670 -13.96 -11.66 20.32
N GLY A 671 -14.13 -11.82 19.01
CA GLY A 671 -15.46 -11.99 18.45
C GLY A 671 -15.47 -12.43 17.00
N ALA A 672 -16.64 -12.86 16.54
CA ALA A 672 -16.94 -13.29 15.16
C ALA A 672 -16.96 -12.12 14.18
N ARG A 673 -15.82 -11.44 14.08
CA ARG A 673 -15.54 -10.25 13.28
C ARG A 673 -14.07 -10.22 12.93
N GLN A 674 -13.74 -9.49 11.87
CA GLN A 674 -12.38 -9.10 11.59
C GLN A 674 -12.14 -7.68 12.12
N PHE A 675 -11.19 -7.53 13.05
CA PHE A 675 -10.76 -6.23 13.57
C PHE A 675 -9.54 -5.68 12.81
N GLY A 676 -9.55 -4.38 12.56
CA GLY A 676 -8.41 -3.63 12.03
C GLY A 676 -7.37 -3.30 13.11
N VAL A 677 -6.20 -2.83 12.69
CA VAL A 677 -5.14 -2.39 13.62
C VAL A 677 -5.57 -1.07 14.29
N PRO A 678 -5.53 -0.98 15.64
CA PRO A 678 -5.90 0.24 16.34
C PRO A 678 -4.87 1.36 16.20
N VAL A 679 -5.35 2.60 16.17
CA VAL A 679 -4.56 3.84 16.24
C VAL A 679 -4.96 4.59 17.52
N ARG A 680 -3.99 5.14 18.26
CA ARG A 680 -4.23 5.90 19.51
C ARG A 680 -4.22 7.40 19.29
N ALA A 681 -5.06 8.13 20.00
CA ALA A 681 -4.98 9.59 20.08
C ALA A 681 -3.60 10.04 20.63
N LYS A 682 -3.20 11.26 20.28
CA LYS A 682 -1.88 11.80 20.62
C LYS A 682 -1.69 11.98 22.14
N HIS A 683 -2.71 12.52 22.81
CA HIS A 683 -2.69 12.87 24.23
C HIS A 683 -3.79 12.15 25.04
N GLY A 684 -4.80 11.57 24.38
CA GLY A 684 -5.87 10.81 25.01
C GLY A 684 -5.69 9.29 24.95
N ASP A 685 -6.56 8.57 25.68
CA ASP A 685 -6.61 7.09 25.67
C ASP A 685 -7.54 6.52 24.60
N THR A 686 -8.20 7.37 23.81
CA THR A 686 -9.04 6.90 22.70
C THR A 686 -8.21 6.13 21.68
N LEU A 687 -8.65 4.91 21.38
CA LEU A 687 -8.21 4.08 20.26
C LEU A 687 -9.30 4.07 19.19
N LEU A 688 -8.90 4.12 17.92
CA LEU A 688 -9.78 3.86 16.77
C LEU A 688 -9.34 2.61 16.04
N LEU A 689 -10.30 1.74 15.71
CA LEU A 689 -10.09 0.58 14.85
C LEU A 689 -11.35 0.30 14.03
N THR A 690 -11.19 -0.46 12.94
CA THR A 690 -12.33 -0.97 12.18
C THR A 690 -12.78 -2.32 12.73
N ALA A 691 -14.06 -2.64 12.54
CA ALA A 691 -14.58 -3.99 12.76
C ALA A 691 -15.56 -4.32 11.63
N GLN A 692 -15.40 -5.49 11.01
CA GLN A 692 -16.28 -5.94 9.93
C GLN A 692 -16.75 -7.38 10.09
N THR A 693 -17.89 -7.64 9.47
CA THR A 693 -18.37 -8.99 9.12
C THR A 693 -18.80 -8.95 7.66
N PHE A 694 -19.18 -10.09 7.08
CA PHE A 694 -19.76 -10.09 5.74
C PHE A 694 -20.93 -9.08 5.60
N ALA A 695 -21.77 -8.94 6.62
CA ALA A 695 -22.96 -8.08 6.63
C ALA A 695 -22.75 -6.68 7.25
N ALA A 696 -21.60 -6.43 7.89
CA ALA A 696 -21.32 -5.17 8.58
C ALA A 696 -20.10 -4.49 7.96
N TYR A 697 -20.32 -3.29 7.40
CA TYR A 697 -19.27 -2.44 6.84
C TYR A 697 -18.15 -2.22 7.86
N PRO A 698 -16.86 -2.13 7.44
CA PRO A 698 -15.71 -1.79 8.30
C PRO A 698 -15.76 -0.34 8.79
N ASP A 699 -16.83 0.02 9.51
CA ASP A 699 -16.92 1.28 10.23
C ASP A 699 -15.89 1.34 11.36
N TYR A 700 -15.50 2.55 11.73
CA TYR A 700 -14.60 2.79 12.83
C TYR A 700 -15.34 2.77 14.16
N TYR A 701 -14.68 2.19 15.15
CA TYR A 701 -15.11 2.12 16.54
C TYR A 701 -14.05 2.80 17.40
N ALA A 702 -14.52 3.65 18.31
CA ALA A 702 -13.72 4.20 19.39
C ALA A 702 -13.77 3.27 20.62
N THR A 703 -12.61 3.03 21.22
CA THR A 703 -12.47 2.27 22.47
C THR A 703 -11.31 2.83 23.30
N THR A 704 -11.01 2.22 24.43
CA THR A 704 -9.86 2.53 25.29
C THR A 704 -8.89 1.34 25.30
N PRO A 705 -7.66 1.46 25.85
CA PRO A 705 -6.66 0.38 25.81
C PRO A 705 -7.08 -0.93 26.48
N GLY A 706 -8.17 -0.92 27.26
CA GLY A 706 -8.77 -2.13 27.83
C GLY A 706 -9.71 -2.88 26.88
N PHE A 707 -10.11 -2.31 25.74
CA PHE A 707 -11.05 -2.88 24.77
C PHE A 707 -12.38 -3.37 25.40
N VAL A 708 -12.88 -2.66 26.41
CA VAL A 708 -14.11 -3.03 27.14
C VAL A 708 -15.36 -2.51 26.42
N GLU A 709 -15.36 -1.25 26.01
CA GLU A 709 -16.48 -0.61 25.33
C GLU A 709 -16.11 -0.20 23.91
N PHE A 710 -16.99 -0.47 22.95
CA PHE A 710 -16.82 -0.11 21.55
C PHE A 710 -17.93 0.81 21.11
N LYS A 711 -17.58 2.07 20.81
CA LYS A 711 -18.52 3.04 20.28
C LYS A 711 -18.31 3.22 18.79
N ARG A 712 -19.29 2.85 17.97
CA ARG A 712 -19.26 3.13 16.54
C ARG A 712 -19.23 4.65 16.29
N VAL A 713 -18.23 5.11 15.54
CA VAL A 713 -18.00 6.54 15.22
C VAL A 713 -18.16 6.88 13.75
N THR A 714 -18.32 5.89 12.87
CA THR A 714 -18.71 6.12 11.48
C THR A 714 -19.94 5.28 11.12
N ASP A 715 -20.71 5.76 10.14
CA ASP A 715 -21.81 5.00 9.53
C ASP A 715 -21.83 5.28 8.02
N VAL A 716 -20.80 4.77 7.33
CA VAL A 716 -20.54 5.16 5.92
C VAL A 716 -21.57 4.56 4.96
N ASN A 717 -21.98 3.31 5.19
CA ASN A 717 -22.91 2.56 4.34
C ASN A 717 -24.11 2.03 5.13
N SER A 718 -24.77 2.90 5.92
CA SER A 718 -25.98 2.57 6.70
C SER A 718 -27.08 1.90 5.86
N ARG A 719 -27.17 2.28 4.59
CA ARG A 719 -28.14 1.80 3.61
C ARG A 719 -27.98 0.34 3.21
N ALA A 720 -26.83 -0.28 3.50
CA ALA A 720 -26.64 -1.72 3.27
C ALA A 720 -27.74 -2.55 3.94
N LYS A 721 -28.29 -2.05 5.06
CA LYS A 721 -29.39 -2.68 5.82
C LYS A 721 -30.73 -2.69 5.07
N GLU A 722 -30.92 -1.82 4.08
CA GLU A 722 -32.12 -1.73 3.22
C GLU A 722 -32.17 -2.87 2.21
N PHE A 723 -31.03 -3.51 1.94
CA PHE A 723 -30.91 -4.56 0.92
C PHE A 723 -30.92 -5.95 1.55
N ASN A 724 -31.39 -6.93 0.78
CA ASN A 724 -31.22 -8.34 1.08
C ASN A 724 -29.73 -8.68 0.94
N TRP A 725 -28.92 -8.47 1.98
CA TRP A 725 -27.47 -8.47 1.84
C TRP A 725 -26.87 -9.87 1.77
N GLY A 726 -27.20 -10.67 2.78
CA GLY A 726 -26.74 -12.03 2.97
C GLY A 726 -25.97 -12.24 4.27
N THR A 727 -25.83 -13.51 4.65
CA THR A 727 -25.11 -13.97 5.83
C THR A 727 -24.05 -14.98 5.42
N ALA A 728 -22.89 -14.95 6.07
CA ALA A 728 -21.78 -15.87 5.80
C ALA A 728 -21.60 -16.85 6.96
N GLU A 729 -21.38 -18.13 6.64
CA GLU A 729 -21.05 -19.17 7.62
C GLU A 729 -19.92 -20.07 7.10
N LEU A 730 -19.20 -20.72 8.01
CA LEU A 730 -18.24 -21.74 7.63
C LEU A 730 -18.94 -23.05 7.29
N VAL A 731 -18.52 -23.67 6.19
CA VAL A 731 -18.87 -25.04 5.83
C VAL A 731 -17.61 -25.89 5.98
N ARG A 732 -17.71 -26.94 6.79
CA ARG A 732 -16.63 -27.90 7.02
C ARG A 732 -16.85 -29.11 6.13
N TYR A 733 -15.80 -29.56 5.46
CA TYR A 733 -15.84 -30.75 4.62
C TYR A 733 -14.47 -31.42 4.61
N THR A 734 -14.43 -32.66 4.12
CA THR A 734 -13.19 -33.42 3.96
C THR A 734 -12.96 -33.63 2.47
N SER A 735 -11.77 -33.32 1.98
CA SER A 735 -11.41 -33.63 0.59
C SER A 735 -11.40 -35.13 0.36
N THR A 736 -11.46 -35.57 -0.89
CA THR A 736 -11.38 -37.02 -1.19
C THR A 736 -10.01 -37.63 -0.86
N ASP A 737 -8.99 -36.80 -0.62
CA ASP A 737 -7.67 -37.21 -0.12
C ASP A 737 -7.56 -37.14 1.43
N GLY A 738 -8.66 -36.85 2.14
CA GLY A 738 -8.73 -36.87 3.60
C GLY A 738 -8.37 -35.57 4.31
N ALA A 739 -8.08 -34.49 3.59
CA ALA A 739 -7.76 -33.19 4.19
C ALA A 739 -9.03 -32.56 4.79
N LYS A 740 -8.96 -32.13 6.06
CA LYS A 740 -10.04 -31.39 6.72
C LYS A 740 -9.97 -29.93 6.31
N LEU A 741 -10.97 -29.46 5.59
CA LEU A 741 -10.99 -28.12 5.01
C LEU A 741 -12.24 -27.35 5.43
N ALA A 742 -12.21 -26.05 5.16
CA ALA A 742 -13.36 -25.18 5.31
C ALA A 742 -13.69 -24.47 4.00
N GLY A 743 -14.83 -23.83 3.98
CA GLY A 743 -15.23 -22.87 2.96
C GLY A 743 -16.20 -21.88 3.57
N VAL A 744 -16.48 -20.81 2.86
CA VAL A 744 -17.52 -19.85 3.23
C VAL A 744 -18.76 -20.13 2.39
N LEU A 745 -19.90 -20.32 3.05
CA LEU A 745 -21.21 -20.33 2.42
C LEU A 745 -21.92 -19.02 2.73
N ILE A 746 -22.30 -18.29 1.69
CA ILE A 746 -23.09 -17.07 1.78
C ILE A 746 -24.51 -17.40 1.35
N LYS A 747 -25.46 -17.00 2.20
CA LYS A 747 -26.89 -17.21 2.00
C LYS A 747 -27.60 -15.86 1.89
N PRO A 748 -28.70 -15.75 1.12
CA PRO A 748 -29.58 -14.59 1.16
C PRO A 748 -30.00 -14.27 2.60
N GLU A 749 -30.25 -13.00 2.94
CA GLU A 749 -30.66 -12.63 4.30
C GLU A 749 -32.05 -13.19 4.63
N ASN A 750 -32.93 -13.24 3.63
CA ASN A 750 -34.26 -13.86 3.68
C ASN A 750 -34.25 -15.38 3.39
N PHE A 751 -33.14 -16.06 3.67
CA PHE A 751 -33.00 -17.49 3.42
C PHE A 751 -34.03 -18.32 4.19
N ASP A 752 -34.68 -19.25 3.50
CA ASP A 752 -35.69 -20.18 4.02
C ASP A 752 -35.23 -21.62 3.75
N PRO A 753 -34.85 -22.40 4.77
CA PRO A 753 -34.32 -23.75 4.57
C PRO A 753 -35.33 -24.73 3.95
N SER A 754 -36.63 -24.39 3.88
CA SER A 754 -37.64 -25.21 3.20
C SER A 754 -37.65 -25.02 1.67
N LYS A 755 -36.99 -23.97 1.16
CA LYS A 755 -36.88 -23.67 -0.27
C LYS A 755 -35.62 -24.27 -0.87
N LYS A 756 -35.67 -24.45 -2.19
CA LYS A 756 -34.51 -24.81 -3.01
C LYS A 756 -33.94 -23.56 -3.67
N TYR A 757 -32.63 -23.37 -3.57
CA TYR A 757 -31.92 -22.22 -4.10
C TYR A 757 -30.89 -22.65 -5.17
N PRO A 758 -30.71 -21.88 -6.26
CA PRO A 758 -29.54 -22.03 -7.11
C PRO A 758 -28.27 -21.70 -6.33
N MET A 759 -27.15 -22.29 -6.72
CA MET A 759 -25.86 -22.08 -6.06
C MET A 759 -24.77 -21.75 -7.06
N VAL A 760 -23.95 -20.74 -6.76
CA VAL A 760 -22.71 -20.44 -7.49
C VAL A 760 -21.53 -20.82 -6.61
N VAL A 761 -20.60 -21.59 -7.17
CA VAL A 761 -19.33 -21.93 -6.52
C VAL A 761 -18.25 -21.02 -7.08
N TYR A 762 -17.59 -20.24 -6.23
CA TYR A 762 -16.45 -19.43 -6.64
C TYR A 762 -15.15 -20.00 -6.09
N ILE A 763 -14.17 -20.23 -6.96
CA ILE A 763 -12.92 -20.91 -6.59
C ILE A 763 -11.68 -20.10 -6.96
N TYR A 764 -10.65 -20.26 -6.14
CA TYR A 764 -9.30 -19.78 -6.45
C TYR A 764 -8.24 -20.60 -5.70
N GLU A 765 -8.18 -20.45 -4.37
CA GLU A 765 -7.30 -21.21 -3.48
C GLU A 765 -7.99 -21.44 -2.13
N ARG A 766 -7.46 -20.90 -1.03
CA ARG A 766 -8.12 -20.87 0.28
C ARG A 766 -8.92 -19.58 0.41
N LEU A 767 -10.21 -19.70 0.70
CA LEU A 767 -11.18 -18.60 0.77
C LEU A 767 -11.91 -18.55 2.12
N SER A 768 -11.64 -19.46 3.05
CA SER A 768 -12.27 -19.49 4.38
C SER A 768 -11.98 -18.26 5.23
N ASP A 769 -10.84 -17.60 5.00
CA ASP A 769 -10.47 -16.31 5.64
C ASP A 769 -11.37 -15.15 5.21
N GLN A 770 -12.21 -15.33 4.19
CA GLN A 770 -13.18 -14.33 3.73
C GLN A 770 -14.46 -14.28 4.56
N LEU A 771 -14.61 -15.13 5.59
CA LEU A 771 -15.84 -15.25 6.40
C LEU A 771 -16.37 -13.91 6.91
N HIS A 772 -15.46 -13.02 7.35
CA HIS A 772 -15.81 -11.73 7.93
C HIS A 772 -15.61 -10.54 6.97
N THR A 773 -15.21 -10.77 5.73
CA THR A 773 -14.90 -9.69 4.80
C THR A 773 -16.17 -9.08 4.23
N PHE A 774 -16.40 -7.79 4.50
CA PHE A 774 -17.47 -7.06 3.85
C PHE A 774 -17.14 -6.80 2.38
N ARG A 775 -18.07 -7.14 1.48
CA ARG A 775 -17.96 -6.86 0.04
C ARG A 775 -19.05 -5.89 -0.39
N ALA A 776 -18.69 -4.61 -0.54
CA ALA A 776 -19.59 -3.64 -1.15
C ALA A 776 -19.95 -4.11 -2.57
N PRO A 777 -21.20 -3.95 -3.04
CA PRO A 777 -21.64 -4.29 -4.40
C PRO A 777 -21.15 -3.25 -5.42
N VAL A 778 -19.90 -2.81 -5.25
CA VAL A 778 -19.16 -2.09 -6.27
C VAL A 778 -18.53 -3.10 -7.19
N VAL A 779 -18.48 -2.72 -8.45
CA VAL A 779 -17.92 -3.56 -9.50
C VAL A 779 -16.43 -3.71 -9.21
N ALA A 780 -16.04 -4.93 -8.84
CA ALA A 780 -14.65 -5.23 -8.53
C ALA A 780 -13.79 -4.98 -9.76
N ARG A 781 -12.53 -4.56 -9.57
CA ARG A 781 -11.54 -4.66 -10.65
C ARG A 781 -11.38 -6.13 -11.01
N GLY A 782 -11.57 -6.49 -12.28
CA GLY A 782 -11.51 -7.88 -12.75
C GLY A 782 -12.87 -8.54 -12.97
N GLN A 783 -12.83 -9.83 -13.33
CA GLN A 783 -14.00 -10.69 -13.57
C GLN A 783 -14.38 -11.50 -12.31
N VAL A 784 -13.99 -11.02 -11.12
CA VAL A 784 -14.28 -11.68 -9.84
C VAL A 784 -15.72 -11.40 -9.44
N ILE A 785 -16.48 -12.45 -9.10
CA ILE A 785 -17.87 -12.30 -8.67
C ILE A 785 -17.98 -11.42 -7.41
N ASN A 786 -19.11 -10.72 -7.29
CA ASN A 786 -19.46 -10.05 -6.05
C ASN A 786 -20.43 -10.92 -5.24
N PRO A 787 -19.99 -11.63 -4.19
CA PRO A 787 -20.84 -12.60 -3.51
C PRO A 787 -22.08 -11.97 -2.87
N THR A 788 -22.01 -10.69 -2.45
CA THR A 788 -23.16 -9.95 -1.94
C THR A 788 -24.23 -9.76 -3.00
N PHE A 789 -23.82 -9.45 -4.24
CA PHE A 789 -24.76 -9.27 -5.35
C PHE A 789 -25.53 -10.56 -5.65
N TYR A 790 -24.84 -11.69 -5.75
CA TYR A 790 -25.45 -13.00 -5.97
C TYR A 790 -26.38 -13.40 -4.83
N ALA A 791 -25.94 -13.25 -3.58
CA ALA A 791 -26.76 -13.56 -2.40
C ALA A 791 -28.04 -12.72 -2.36
N SER A 792 -27.95 -11.43 -2.72
CA SER A 792 -29.12 -10.55 -2.80
C SER A 792 -30.13 -11.00 -3.84
N ASN A 793 -29.64 -11.51 -4.97
CA ASN A 793 -30.43 -12.05 -6.08
C ASN A 793 -30.88 -13.52 -5.87
N GLY A 794 -30.77 -14.04 -4.63
CA GLY A 794 -31.33 -15.35 -4.29
C GLY A 794 -30.43 -16.53 -4.61
N TYR A 795 -29.14 -16.33 -4.87
CA TYR A 795 -28.18 -17.41 -5.02
C TYR A 795 -27.52 -17.75 -3.69
N LEU A 796 -27.23 -19.02 -3.47
CA LEU A 796 -26.20 -19.44 -2.52
C LEU A 796 -24.83 -19.20 -3.17
N VAL A 797 -23.85 -18.72 -2.40
CA VAL A 797 -22.46 -18.60 -2.88
C VAL A 797 -21.54 -19.44 -2.01
N LEU A 798 -20.91 -20.46 -2.60
CA LEU A 798 -19.95 -21.33 -1.93
C LEU A 798 -18.52 -20.97 -2.37
N MET A 799 -17.65 -20.67 -1.41
CA MET A 799 -16.24 -20.36 -1.61
C MET A 799 -15.39 -21.37 -0.82
N PRO A 800 -15.05 -22.54 -1.40
CA PRO A 800 -14.32 -23.58 -0.70
C PRO A 800 -12.81 -23.32 -0.67
N ASP A 801 -12.14 -23.78 0.38
CA ASP A 801 -10.69 -23.92 0.36
C ASP A 801 -10.21 -24.99 -0.63
N ILE A 802 -9.01 -24.85 -1.16
CA ILE A 802 -8.38 -25.88 -1.98
C ILE A 802 -6.99 -26.12 -1.42
N ALA A 803 -6.70 -27.37 -1.08
CA ALA A 803 -5.36 -27.83 -0.76
C ALA A 803 -4.80 -28.60 -1.94
N TYR A 804 -3.53 -28.37 -2.27
CA TYR A 804 -2.93 -28.89 -3.48
C TYR A 804 -1.92 -30.00 -3.23
N LYS A 805 -1.89 -30.97 -4.15
CA LYS A 805 -0.77 -31.89 -4.32
C LYS A 805 0.09 -31.40 -5.47
N VAL A 806 1.38 -31.23 -5.21
CA VAL A 806 2.39 -30.90 -6.25
C VAL A 806 2.31 -31.89 -7.41
N GLY A 807 2.27 -31.37 -8.63
CA GLY A 807 2.15 -32.09 -9.90
C GLY A 807 0.71 -32.36 -10.35
N ALA A 808 -0.29 -32.17 -9.50
CA ALA A 808 -1.69 -32.46 -9.81
C ALA A 808 -2.67 -31.35 -9.35
N PRO A 809 -2.42 -30.07 -9.67
CA PRO A 809 -3.26 -28.96 -9.22
C PRO A 809 -4.73 -29.07 -9.67
N GLY A 810 -4.99 -29.46 -10.92
CA GLY A 810 -6.36 -29.59 -11.44
C GLY A 810 -7.15 -30.69 -10.75
N GLN A 811 -6.53 -31.85 -10.51
CA GLN A 811 -7.15 -32.93 -9.73
C GLN A 811 -7.38 -32.50 -8.28
N SER A 812 -6.42 -31.81 -7.66
CA SER A 812 -6.55 -31.35 -6.27
C SER A 812 -7.75 -30.42 -6.09
N ALA A 813 -7.97 -29.50 -7.05
CA ALA A 813 -9.16 -28.65 -7.08
C ALA A 813 -10.45 -29.47 -7.13
N LEU A 814 -10.55 -30.42 -8.07
CA LEU A 814 -11.73 -31.31 -8.18
C LEU A 814 -12.02 -32.06 -6.87
N LYS A 815 -10.97 -32.60 -6.24
CA LYS A 815 -11.04 -33.38 -4.99
C LYS A 815 -11.41 -32.56 -3.75
N CYS A 816 -11.26 -31.23 -3.79
CA CYS A 816 -11.68 -30.33 -2.73
C CYS A 816 -13.08 -29.75 -3.01
N VAL A 817 -13.31 -29.29 -4.23
CA VAL A 817 -14.53 -28.55 -4.61
C VAL A 817 -15.76 -29.45 -4.63
N LEU A 818 -15.68 -30.68 -5.19
CA LEU A 818 -16.85 -31.56 -5.25
C LEU A 818 -17.37 -31.98 -3.86
N PRO A 819 -16.52 -32.40 -2.89
CA PRO A 819 -16.97 -32.64 -1.52
C PRO A 819 -17.54 -31.39 -0.84
N ALA A 820 -16.99 -30.20 -1.09
CA ALA A 820 -17.55 -28.96 -0.55
C ALA A 820 -18.97 -28.69 -1.09
N VAL A 821 -19.17 -28.87 -2.40
CA VAL A 821 -20.49 -28.77 -3.04
C VAL A 821 -21.46 -29.78 -2.43
N GLN A 822 -21.01 -31.04 -2.26
CA GLN A 822 -21.84 -32.08 -1.65
C GLN A 822 -22.23 -31.75 -0.21
N ALA A 823 -21.29 -31.26 0.59
CA ALA A 823 -21.54 -30.87 1.98
C ALA A 823 -22.61 -29.78 2.13
N VAL A 824 -22.75 -28.90 1.13
CA VAL A 824 -23.85 -27.91 1.10
C VAL A 824 -25.14 -28.52 0.55
N ALA A 825 -25.05 -29.34 -0.51
CA ALA A 825 -26.20 -30.02 -1.10
C ALA A 825 -26.94 -30.93 -0.08
N ASP A 826 -26.19 -31.65 0.74
CA ASP A 826 -26.69 -32.53 1.80
C ASP A 826 -27.54 -31.79 2.85
N LYS A 827 -27.40 -30.47 2.96
CA LYS A 827 -28.25 -29.66 3.85
C LYS A 827 -29.69 -29.52 3.33
N GLY A 828 -29.99 -29.98 2.11
CA GLY A 828 -31.35 -30.15 1.60
C GLY A 828 -31.98 -28.90 0.96
N PHE A 829 -31.31 -27.75 0.95
CA PHE A 829 -31.84 -26.49 0.40
C PHE A 829 -31.21 -26.06 -0.94
N VAL A 830 -30.29 -26.85 -1.50
CA VAL A 830 -29.70 -26.59 -2.83
C VAL A 830 -30.61 -27.20 -3.91
N ASP A 831 -30.90 -26.42 -4.95
CA ASP A 831 -31.37 -26.96 -6.23
C ASP A 831 -30.17 -27.55 -6.98
N GLU A 832 -30.06 -28.88 -6.91
CA GLU A 832 -28.95 -29.61 -7.52
C GLU A 832 -28.90 -29.54 -9.04
N LYS A 833 -29.97 -29.07 -9.70
CA LYS A 833 -30.01 -28.83 -11.16
C LYS A 833 -29.56 -27.42 -11.54
N ALA A 834 -29.29 -26.56 -10.56
CA ALA A 834 -28.95 -25.16 -10.74
C ALA A 834 -27.67 -24.78 -9.98
N ILE A 835 -26.62 -25.58 -10.13
CA ILE A 835 -25.28 -25.31 -9.58
C ILE A 835 -24.37 -24.78 -10.70
N GLY A 836 -23.93 -23.53 -10.58
CA GLY A 836 -22.92 -22.91 -11.44
C GLY A 836 -21.54 -22.84 -10.78
N ILE A 837 -20.49 -22.62 -11.57
CA ILE A 837 -19.12 -22.40 -11.08
C ILE A 837 -18.45 -21.23 -11.79
N ASP A 838 -17.72 -20.39 -11.05
CA ASP A 838 -17.03 -19.20 -11.54
C ASP A 838 -15.62 -19.07 -10.92
N GLY A 839 -14.67 -18.53 -11.69
CA GLY A 839 -13.29 -18.33 -11.27
C GLY A 839 -12.49 -17.54 -12.30
N GLN A 840 -11.58 -16.70 -11.80
CA GLN A 840 -10.67 -15.87 -12.59
C GLN A 840 -9.24 -16.41 -12.53
N SER A 841 -8.48 -16.29 -13.62
CA SER A 841 -7.04 -16.57 -13.65
C SER A 841 -6.73 -18.02 -13.24
N TRP A 842 -6.11 -18.24 -12.08
CA TRP A 842 -5.92 -19.59 -11.53
C TRP A 842 -7.24 -20.35 -11.34
N GLY A 843 -8.29 -19.68 -10.87
CA GLY A 843 -9.64 -20.24 -10.81
C GLY A 843 -10.20 -20.60 -12.20
N GLY A 844 -9.91 -19.78 -13.21
CA GLY A 844 -10.29 -20.04 -14.60
C GLY A 844 -9.64 -21.29 -15.17
N TYR A 845 -8.35 -21.52 -14.87
CA TYR A 845 -7.68 -22.79 -15.18
C TYR A 845 -8.39 -23.98 -14.50
N GLN A 846 -8.64 -23.88 -13.20
CA GLN A 846 -9.25 -24.97 -12.44
C GLN A 846 -10.62 -25.35 -13.00
N ILE A 847 -11.42 -24.36 -13.40
CA ILE A 847 -12.72 -24.59 -14.03
C ILE A 847 -12.56 -25.23 -15.38
N ALA A 848 -11.67 -24.71 -16.24
CA ALA A 848 -11.39 -25.30 -17.54
C ALA A 848 -10.98 -26.78 -17.39
N TYR A 849 -10.18 -27.13 -16.38
CA TYR A 849 -9.85 -28.50 -16.05
C TYR A 849 -11.07 -29.30 -15.57
N MET A 850 -11.80 -28.79 -14.57
CA MET A 850 -12.90 -29.51 -13.93
C MET A 850 -14.04 -29.87 -14.91
N VAL A 851 -14.38 -28.98 -15.85
CA VAL A 851 -15.45 -29.28 -16.85
C VAL A 851 -15.08 -30.41 -17.82
N THR A 852 -13.82 -30.83 -17.87
CA THR A 852 -13.39 -32.03 -18.61
C THR A 852 -13.54 -33.32 -17.79
N GLN A 853 -13.78 -33.21 -16.48
CA GLN A 853 -13.77 -34.33 -15.52
C GLN A 853 -15.15 -34.59 -14.89
N THR A 854 -16.07 -33.62 -14.93
CA THR A 854 -17.40 -33.76 -14.32
C THR A 854 -18.45 -32.93 -15.07
N ASP A 855 -19.71 -33.37 -14.99
CA ASP A 855 -20.92 -32.69 -15.45
C ASP A 855 -21.79 -32.18 -14.28
N ARG A 856 -21.22 -32.09 -13.07
CA ARG A 856 -21.94 -31.62 -11.87
C ARG A 856 -22.49 -30.20 -12.00
N PHE A 857 -21.86 -29.37 -12.83
CA PHE A 857 -22.23 -27.96 -13.01
C PHE A 857 -23.16 -27.79 -14.20
N ARG A 858 -24.24 -27.03 -13.98
CA ARG A 858 -25.21 -26.68 -15.02
C ARG A 858 -24.64 -25.68 -16.03
N ALA A 859 -23.75 -24.79 -15.58
CA ALA A 859 -23.00 -23.84 -16.38
C ALA A 859 -21.68 -23.49 -15.67
N ALA A 860 -20.67 -23.05 -16.42
CA ALA A 860 -19.37 -22.66 -15.89
C ALA A 860 -18.88 -21.36 -16.53
N CYS A 861 -18.21 -20.52 -15.74
CA CYS A 861 -17.53 -19.31 -16.19
C CYS A 861 -16.03 -19.42 -15.87
N ALA A 862 -15.18 -19.42 -16.89
CA ALA A 862 -13.73 -19.47 -16.76
C ALA A 862 -13.12 -18.16 -17.28
N GLY A 863 -12.75 -17.27 -16.36
CA GLY A 863 -12.12 -16.00 -16.67
C GLY A 863 -10.59 -16.12 -16.77
N ALA A 864 -10.01 -15.55 -17.83
CA ALA A 864 -8.60 -15.63 -18.23
C ALA A 864 -7.96 -17.02 -18.01
N PRO A 865 -8.55 -18.11 -18.55
CA PRO A 865 -8.10 -19.47 -18.25
C PRO A 865 -6.75 -19.76 -18.89
N VAL A 866 -5.94 -20.56 -18.19
CA VAL A 866 -4.81 -21.28 -18.81
C VAL A 866 -5.33 -22.64 -19.25
N ALA A 867 -5.42 -22.87 -20.56
CA ALA A 867 -5.96 -24.11 -21.13
C ALA A 867 -4.89 -25.10 -21.59
N ASN A 868 -3.67 -24.61 -21.83
CA ASN A 868 -2.53 -25.40 -22.25
C ASN A 868 -1.30 -24.99 -21.44
N MET A 869 -0.99 -25.78 -20.42
CA MET A 869 0.17 -25.58 -19.55
C MET A 869 1.49 -25.69 -20.31
N VAL A 870 1.53 -26.41 -21.44
CA VAL A 870 2.73 -26.55 -22.27
C VAL A 870 3.05 -25.21 -22.94
N SER A 871 2.12 -24.64 -23.71
CA SER A 871 2.35 -23.36 -24.40
C SER A 871 2.40 -22.17 -23.44
N ALA A 872 1.73 -22.26 -22.29
CA ALA A 872 1.74 -21.20 -21.29
C ALA A 872 3.03 -21.16 -20.44
N TYR A 873 3.76 -22.28 -20.34
CA TYR A 873 5.01 -22.39 -19.59
C TYR A 873 6.11 -21.47 -20.14
N ASP A 874 6.32 -21.51 -21.46
CA ASP A 874 7.29 -20.67 -22.18
C ASP A 874 6.74 -19.28 -22.58
N GLY A 875 5.59 -18.90 -22.01
CA GLY A 875 4.98 -17.59 -22.23
C GLY A 875 5.62 -16.47 -21.41
N ILE A 876 5.37 -15.23 -21.84
CA ILE A 876 5.77 -14.02 -21.13
C ILE A 876 4.59 -13.44 -20.34
N ARG A 877 4.85 -13.06 -19.09
CA ARG A 877 3.98 -12.21 -18.28
C ARG A 877 4.27 -10.75 -18.61
N TRP A 878 3.66 -10.23 -19.68
CA TRP A 878 3.98 -8.92 -20.27
C TRP A 878 3.93 -7.74 -19.30
N GLY A 879 3.10 -7.78 -18.25
CA GLY A 879 3.03 -6.72 -17.24
C GLY A 879 4.30 -6.60 -16.41
N SER A 880 5.05 -7.69 -16.27
CA SER A 880 6.36 -7.72 -15.57
C SER A 880 7.55 -7.96 -16.49
N GLY A 881 7.31 -8.46 -17.70
CA GLY A 881 8.32 -8.93 -18.64
C GLY A 881 8.94 -10.29 -18.29
N LEU A 882 8.58 -10.89 -17.16
CA LEU A 882 9.09 -12.18 -16.70
C LEU A 882 8.61 -13.34 -17.59
N THR A 883 9.39 -14.42 -17.66
CA THR A 883 8.86 -15.72 -18.09
C THR A 883 7.90 -16.27 -17.06
N ARG A 884 7.05 -17.20 -17.49
CA ARG A 884 6.08 -17.86 -16.61
C ARG A 884 6.62 -19.13 -15.95
N GLN A 885 7.80 -19.62 -16.34
CA GLN A 885 8.33 -20.93 -15.90
C GLN A 885 8.40 -21.09 -14.37
N HIS A 886 8.89 -20.08 -13.63
CA HIS A 886 8.94 -20.11 -12.15
C HIS A 886 7.56 -20.35 -11.50
N GLN A 887 6.49 -19.89 -12.14
CA GLN A 887 5.13 -20.05 -11.63
C GLN A 887 4.71 -21.52 -11.63
N TYR A 888 5.16 -22.28 -12.62
CA TYR A 888 4.90 -23.71 -12.79
C TYR A 888 5.81 -24.55 -11.90
N GLU A 889 7.08 -24.17 -11.82
CA GLU A 889 8.08 -24.95 -11.09
C GLU A 889 8.02 -24.76 -9.59
N HIS A 890 7.66 -23.56 -9.10
CA HIS A 890 7.89 -23.20 -7.69
C HIS A 890 6.71 -22.52 -6.98
N THR A 891 5.74 -21.95 -7.71
CA THR A 891 4.66 -21.18 -7.08
C THR A 891 3.29 -21.64 -7.56
N GLN A 892 2.37 -20.71 -7.87
CA GLN A 892 0.92 -20.92 -7.94
C GLN A 892 0.50 -22.14 -8.78
N SER A 893 1.21 -22.46 -9.86
CA SER A 893 0.80 -23.55 -10.74
C SER A 893 1.18 -24.94 -10.25
N ARG A 894 2.05 -25.05 -9.23
CA ARG A 894 2.32 -26.28 -8.46
C ARG A 894 2.65 -27.52 -9.32
N ILE A 895 3.24 -27.36 -10.51
CA ILE A 895 3.68 -28.51 -11.32
C ILE A 895 4.93 -29.15 -10.70
N GLY A 896 5.81 -28.33 -10.12
CA GLY A 896 6.94 -28.77 -9.31
C GLY A 896 8.07 -29.43 -10.10
N ALA A 897 8.11 -29.22 -11.42
CA ALA A 897 9.14 -29.76 -12.32
C ALA A 897 9.16 -28.93 -13.61
N THR A 898 10.29 -28.95 -14.33
CA THR A 898 10.38 -28.35 -15.66
C THR A 898 9.56 -29.16 -16.67
N LEU A 899 9.22 -28.54 -17.81
CA LEU A 899 8.52 -29.22 -18.90
C LEU A 899 9.30 -30.44 -19.43
N TRP A 900 10.63 -30.39 -19.40
CA TRP A 900 11.48 -31.46 -19.90
C TRP A 900 11.63 -32.61 -18.90
N ASP A 901 11.61 -32.32 -17.60
CA ASP A 901 11.72 -33.35 -16.56
C ASP A 901 10.41 -34.13 -16.37
N ALA A 902 9.27 -33.46 -16.54
CA ALA A 902 7.95 -34.06 -16.30
C ALA A 902 6.89 -33.64 -17.35
N PRO A 903 7.12 -33.90 -18.66
CA PRO A 903 6.24 -33.42 -19.73
C PRO A 903 4.79 -33.87 -19.56
N MET A 904 4.57 -35.08 -19.06
CA MET A 904 3.23 -35.61 -18.81
C MET A 904 2.47 -34.82 -17.76
N ARG A 905 3.13 -34.24 -16.74
CA ARG A 905 2.42 -33.39 -15.76
C ARG A 905 1.82 -32.15 -16.44
N PHE A 906 2.51 -31.56 -17.40
CA PHE A 906 1.99 -30.41 -18.14
C PHE A 906 0.83 -30.82 -19.05
N ILE A 907 0.96 -31.95 -19.77
CA ILE A 907 -0.11 -32.47 -20.65
C ILE A 907 -1.36 -32.85 -19.84
N GLU A 908 -1.19 -33.60 -18.75
CA GLU A 908 -2.29 -34.06 -17.89
C GLU A 908 -3.00 -32.90 -17.20
N ASN A 909 -2.31 -31.80 -16.91
CA ASN A 909 -2.91 -30.59 -16.33
C ASN A 909 -3.36 -29.57 -17.40
N SER A 910 -3.38 -29.92 -18.69
CA SER A 910 -3.80 -29.04 -19.78
C SER A 910 -5.21 -29.39 -20.30
N PRO A 911 -6.24 -28.60 -19.93
CA PRO A 911 -7.64 -28.85 -20.34
C PRO A 911 -7.85 -29.04 -21.84
N VAL A 912 -7.07 -28.36 -22.69
CA VAL A 912 -7.24 -28.41 -24.14
C VAL A 912 -7.14 -29.84 -24.70
N PHE A 913 -6.31 -30.72 -24.11
CA PHE A 913 -6.16 -32.11 -24.56
C PHE A 913 -7.31 -33.02 -24.13
N MET A 914 -8.24 -32.50 -23.33
CA MET A 914 -9.43 -33.20 -22.83
C MET A 914 -10.72 -32.45 -23.16
N ALA A 915 -10.65 -31.49 -24.10
CA ALA A 915 -11.77 -30.64 -24.49
C ALA A 915 -12.95 -31.46 -25.08
N ASP A 916 -12.68 -32.65 -25.64
CA ASP A 916 -13.68 -33.59 -26.16
C ASP A 916 -14.61 -34.12 -25.06
N ARG A 917 -14.17 -34.08 -23.80
CA ARG A 917 -14.95 -34.53 -22.63
C ARG A 917 -15.92 -33.47 -22.10
N VAL A 918 -15.78 -32.21 -22.51
CA VAL A 918 -16.61 -31.12 -22.01
C VAL A 918 -18.07 -31.34 -22.42
N LYS A 919 -18.97 -31.21 -21.45
CA LYS A 919 -20.44 -31.26 -21.64
C LYS A 919 -21.14 -30.04 -21.05
N THR A 920 -20.59 -29.46 -19.99
CA THR A 920 -21.12 -28.26 -19.35
C THR A 920 -20.96 -27.04 -20.28
N PRO A 921 -22.02 -26.24 -20.49
CA PRO A 921 -21.92 -24.96 -21.19
C PRO A 921 -20.88 -24.06 -20.51
N LEU A 922 -19.94 -23.52 -21.31
CA LEU A 922 -18.80 -22.77 -20.80
C LEU A 922 -18.78 -21.34 -21.35
N LEU A 923 -18.89 -20.36 -20.45
CA LEU A 923 -18.53 -18.97 -20.71
C LEU A 923 -17.05 -18.77 -20.42
N MET A 924 -16.30 -18.26 -21.38
CA MET A 924 -14.93 -17.80 -21.20
C MET A 924 -14.89 -16.29 -21.32
N ILE A 925 -14.16 -15.64 -20.43
CA ILE A 925 -13.95 -14.21 -20.48
C ILE A 925 -12.44 -13.95 -20.50
N HIS A 926 -11.93 -13.24 -21.49
CA HIS A 926 -10.48 -12.97 -21.59
C HIS A 926 -10.26 -11.63 -22.29
N ASN A 927 -9.09 -11.03 -22.18
CA ASN A 927 -8.84 -9.65 -22.62
C ASN A 927 -7.65 -9.64 -23.59
N ASP A 928 -7.76 -8.93 -24.72
CA ASP A 928 -6.75 -8.93 -25.78
C ASP A 928 -5.44 -8.19 -25.41
N GLN A 929 -5.38 -7.50 -24.27
CA GLN A 929 -4.19 -6.90 -23.68
C GLN A 929 -3.87 -7.50 -22.31
N ASP A 930 -4.32 -8.72 -22.04
CA ASP A 930 -3.98 -9.45 -20.81
C ASP A 930 -2.45 -9.55 -20.65
N ASP A 931 -1.97 -8.90 -19.59
CA ASP A 931 -0.57 -8.72 -19.26
C ASP A 931 -0.07 -9.78 -18.27
N ALA A 932 -0.94 -10.71 -17.87
CA ALA A 932 -0.62 -11.85 -17.02
C ALA A 932 -0.73 -13.19 -17.76
N VAL A 933 -1.91 -13.52 -18.30
CA VAL A 933 -2.21 -14.77 -19.02
C VAL A 933 -2.25 -14.49 -20.52
N PRO A 934 -1.42 -15.15 -21.35
CA PRO A 934 -1.44 -14.93 -22.78
C PRO A 934 -2.85 -15.09 -23.36
N TRP A 935 -3.36 -14.06 -24.04
CA TRP A 935 -4.68 -14.04 -24.70
C TRP A 935 -4.96 -15.28 -25.57
N TYR A 936 -3.91 -15.83 -26.20
CA TYR A 936 -4.03 -17.05 -27.00
C TYR A 936 -4.49 -18.28 -26.22
N GLN A 937 -4.37 -18.31 -24.89
CA GLN A 937 -4.91 -19.42 -24.08
C GLN A 937 -6.44 -19.48 -24.13
N GLY A 938 -7.13 -18.34 -24.10
CA GLY A 938 -8.58 -18.28 -24.29
C GLY A 938 -8.98 -18.63 -25.72
N ILE A 939 -8.26 -18.11 -26.73
CA ILE A 939 -8.52 -18.43 -28.14
C ILE A 939 -8.36 -19.94 -28.39
N GLU A 940 -7.25 -20.52 -27.95
CA GLU A 940 -6.91 -21.93 -28.15
C GLU A 940 -8.02 -22.84 -27.63
N TYR A 941 -8.50 -22.59 -26.41
CA TYR A 941 -9.56 -23.40 -25.82
C TYR A 941 -10.91 -23.21 -26.51
N TYR A 942 -11.27 -21.97 -26.82
CA TYR A 942 -12.50 -21.68 -27.57
C TYR A 942 -12.52 -22.38 -28.93
N LEU A 943 -11.43 -22.32 -29.69
CA LEU A 943 -11.36 -22.96 -31.00
C LEU A 943 -11.41 -24.50 -30.89
N ALA A 944 -10.78 -25.09 -29.87
CA ALA A 944 -10.88 -26.52 -29.61
C ALA A 944 -12.32 -26.94 -29.32
N LEU A 945 -13.00 -26.27 -28.39
CA LEU A 945 -14.39 -26.53 -28.04
C LEU A 945 -15.34 -26.33 -29.22
N ARG A 946 -15.17 -25.23 -29.98
CA ARG A 946 -15.94 -24.95 -31.19
C ARG A 946 -15.77 -26.04 -32.23
N ARG A 947 -14.54 -26.50 -32.47
CA ARG A 947 -14.26 -27.60 -33.43
C ARG A 947 -14.96 -28.89 -33.02
N LEU A 948 -15.08 -29.14 -31.72
CA LEU A 948 -15.71 -30.33 -31.13
C LEU A 948 -17.23 -30.17 -30.96
N GLY A 949 -17.82 -29.06 -31.42
CA GLY A 949 -19.27 -28.81 -31.33
C GLY A 949 -19.77 -28.63 -29.89
N LYS A 950 -18.91 -28.17 -28.97
CA LYS A 950 -19.28 -27.91 -27.57
C LYS A 950 -19.92 -26.53 -27.42
N GLU A 951 -20.93 -26.42 -26.57
CA GLU A 951 -21.57 -25.14 -26.23
C GLU A 951 -20.60 -24.27 -25.42
N CYS A 952 -20.08 -23.22 -26.07
CA CYS A 952 -19.12 -22.32 -25.45
C CYS A 952 -19.21 -20.90 -26.00
N TYR A 953 -18.82 -19.93 -25.18
CA TYR A 953 -18.82 -18.51 -25.48
C TYR A 953 -17.47 -17.92 -25.09
N LEU A 954 -16.95 -16.97 -25.87
CA LEU A 954 -15.74 -16.21 -25.53
C LEU A 954 -16.06 -14.73 -25.61
N LEU A 955 -16.01 -14.06 -24.46
CA LEU A 955 -16.15 -12.60 -24.36
C LEU A 955 -14.76 -11.98 -24.31
N ASN A 956 -14.45 -11.17 -25.33
CA ASN A 956 -13.20 -10.42 -25.42
C ASN A 956 -13.41 -8.95 -25.01
N TYR A 957 -12.73 -8.50 -23.95
CA TYR A 957 -12.73 -7.09 -23.57
C TYR A 957 -11.50 -6.36 -24.13
N ASN A 958 -11.72 -5.66 -25.24
CA ASN A 958 -10.66 -5.01 -26.00
C ASN A 958 -9.95 -3.89 -25.21
N GLY A 959 -8.63 -3.93 -25.20
CA GLY A 959 -7.75 -2.97 -24.57
C GLY A 959 -7.72 -3.03 -23.04
N GLU A 960 -8.31 -4.06 -22.42
CA GLU A 960 -8.25 -4.29 -20.97
C GLU A 960 -7.06 -5.22 -20.61
N PRO A 961 -6.43 -5.05 -19.43
CA PRO A 961 -5.32 -5.87 -18.96
C PRO A 961 -5.86 -7.15 -18.32
N HIS A 962 -5.07 -7.89 -17.55
CA HIS A 962 -5.55 -9.15 -16.93
C HIS A 962 -6.84 -9.00 -16.10
N ASN A 963 -6.96 -7.89 -15.37
CA ASN A 963 -8.17 -7.53 -14.64
C ASN A 963 -8.83 -6.31 -15.30
N LEU A 964 -10.12 -6.38 -15.57
CA LEU A 964 -10.91 -5.27 -16.10
C LEU A 964 -10.78 -4.05 -15.19
N VAL A 965 -10.37 -2.92 -15.77
CA VAL A 965 -10.11 -1.68 -15.04
C VAL A 965 -11.02 -0.55 -15.47
N LYS A 966 -11.47 -0.52 -16.73
CA LYS A 966 -12.52 0.42 -17.13
C LYS A 966 -13.83 -0.01 -16.52
N ARG A 967 -14.50 0.89 -15.80
CA ARG A 967 -15.72 0.57 -15.06
C ARG A 967 -16.85 0.00 -15.91
N ALA A 968 -17.05 0.55 -17.12
CA ALA A 968 -18.04 0.02 -18.06
C ALA A 968 -17.74 -1.45 -18.43
N ALA A 969 -16.47 -1.77 -18.67
CA ALA A 969 -16.02 -3.13 -18.95
C ALA A 969 -16.13 -4.03 -17.72
N ALA A 970 -15.79 -3.55 -16.52
CA ALA A 970 -15.84 -4.36 -15.31
C ALA A 970 -17.27 -4.73 -14.86
N ARG A 971 -18.29 -3.94 -15.23
CA ARG A 971 -19.71 -4.18 -14.89
C ARG A 971 -20.30 -5.36 -15.64
N GLN A 972 -19.99 -5.43 -16.93
CA GLN A 972 -20.64 -6.32 -17.89
C GLN A 972 -20.47 -7.82 -17.56
N PRO A 973 -19.31 -8.33 -17.09
CA PRO A 973 -19.15 -9.74 -16.75
C PRO A 973 -20.07 -10.24 -15.64
N GLN A 974 -20.41 -9.39 -14.66
CA GLN A 974 -21.32 -9.79 -13.59
C GLN A 974 -22.76 -9.95 -14.12
N ILE A 975 -23.12 -9.22 -15.18
CA ILE A 975 -24.38 -9.41 -15.90
C ILE A 975 -24.27 -10.69 -16.74
N ASP A 976 -23.23 -10.77 -17.59
CA ASP A 976 -23.02 -11.86 -18.54
C ASP A 976 -22.90 -13.25 -17.87
N SER A 977 -22.43 -13.31 -16.62
CA SER A 977 -22.30 -14.56 -15.85
C SER A 977 -23.55 -14.93 -15.05
N THR A 978 -24.44 -13.96 -14.80
CA THR A 978 -25.74 -14.22 -14.16
C THR A 978 -26.84 -14.57 -15.14
N GLU A 979 -26.79 -14.01 -16.35
CA GLU A 979 -27.66 -14.36 -17.48
C GLU A 979 -27.23 -15.69 -18.12
#